data_AF-A0A066YM39-F1
#
_entry.id   AF-A0A066YM39-F1
#
_cell.length_a   1.000
_cell.length_b   1.000
_cell.length_c   1.000
_cell.angle_alpha   90.00
_cell.angle_beta   90.00
_cell.angle_gamma   90.00
#
_symmetry.space_group_name_H-M   'P 1'
#
loop_
_entity.id
_entity.type
_entity.pdbx_description
1 polymer ?
#
loop_
_entity_poly.entity_id
_entity_poly.type
_entity_poly.pdbx_seq_one_letter_code
_entity_poly.pdbx_strand_id
1 'polypeptide(L)'
;MRPLRLDPDRPGDAYVFLMATGGGVTQADRYRIDARCGPDTRVHLTTQAATKVFRMEQDYASQRVHLTAERGAYLEYLPDPLIPFRDARYYQHTTVTVASGGTVVLGETLTAGRLARGERHDYRVVATDLEITRPDGALLAVDTQRLVTGGDRRTVTGPPCSPDTTTSPRCSWSATSAPPARSPTPCTAPSTGWAPTTASPPSPRSPAPGCACWRTARPAPRPPSTPPGGPSACCSPARPRRLCARPDRPAAPGRPRAGRPNSNSPPGPGSVPYPQEVPRKCPCSPRPADAPAYNAGDTAWLLASTAMVLLMTPGLAFFYGGMVRLKHILMMLKMSFAALAFGSLVWWALGYTLAFGPDVGGAGLIGNVDRAFFRGIQLNTLTGAIPTYIFATFQMGFAIVTVALISGSVADRARMRGWLVFVPLWLLLVYAPAAHWVFAPDGWIHDKLGALDFAGGLPVELNSGAAGLAVAVALRGPRDWARREERPNNIPLVVIGVGLLWFGWFGFNSGSALNDQGTAAAAFLNTQLGGAAAMVTWPLVEKWRTGRVSTTGVVSAGVAGMVAITPACGEINPLGAVITGLVAGLVCAFAVTLKYRFGVDDTLDVVGVHGVGGITGLIMVGLFATARISGREGLFYGGGWSLLGKQVLAVLAMAAFSFLVTWLLAKLVHAAVGFRAEAAYAHVPGGEAETAYDTLTAERLTTLAAEGAARSDTELVHRIAELLRARRQD
;
A
#
# COMPACT_ATOMS: atom_id res chain seq x y z
N MET A 1 11.79 -9.60 -6.40
CA MET A 1 12.68 -10.58 -7.06
C MET A 1 11.85 -11.68 -7.71
N ARG A 2 12.40 -12.46 -8.65
CA ARG A 2 11.87 -13.82 -8.92
C ARG A 2 12.47 -14.79 -7.87
N PRO A 3 11.78 -15.89 -7.50
CA PRO A 3 12.34 -16.86 -6.56
C PRO A 3 13.57 -17.55 -7.15
N LEU A 4 14.47 -18.02 -6.27
CA LEU A 4 15.66 -18.77 -6.68
C LEU A 4 15.22 -20.06 -7.39
N ARG A 5 15.73 -20.29 -8.61
CA ARG A 5 15.86 -21.64 -9.15
C ARG A 5 17.16 -22.23 -8.63
N LEU A 6 17.05 -23.04 -7.58
CA LEU A 6 17.95 -24.19 -7.44
C LEU A 6 17.53 -25.19 -8.53
N ASP A 7 18.50 -25.81 -9.21
CA ASP A 7 18.21 -26.92 -10.12
C ASP A 7 17.91 -28.18 -9.28
N PRO A 8 16.66 -28.69 -9.27
CA PRO A 8 16.31 -29.86 -8.46
C PRO A 8 17.04 -31.13 -8.92
N ASP A 9 17.51 -31.17 -10.17
CA ASP A 9 18.21 -32.31 -10.75
C ASP A 9 19.72 -32.30 -10.43
N ARG A 10 20.23 -31.23 -9.78
CA ARG A 10 21.64 -31.06 -9.39
C ARG A 10 21.84 -30.56 -7.94
N PRO A 11 21.34 -31.26 -6.91
CA PRO A 11 21.42 -30.83 -5.51
C PRO A 11 22.86 -30.81 -4.93
N GLY A 12 23.86 -31.30 -5.65
CA GLY A 12 25.28 -31.28 -5.25
C GLY A 12 26.09 -30.11 -5.80
N ASP A 13 25.53 -29.28 -6.69
CA ASP A 13 26.25 -28.15 -7.31
C ASP A 13 26.13 -26.89 -6.43
N ALA A 14 27.24 -26.25 -6.11
CA ALA A 14 27.26 -25.07 -5.26
C ALA A 14 26.89 -23.79 -6.04
N TYR A 15 25.67 -23.28 -5.85
CA TYR A 15 25.19 -22.06 -6.48
C TYR A 15 25.67 -20.80 -5.75
N VAL A 16 26.41 -19.95 -6.47
CA VAL A 16 27.02 -18.70 -5.97
C VAL A 16 26.48 -17.51 -6.78
N PHE A 17 25.86 -16.57 -6.08
CA PHE A 17 25.35 -15.32 -6.66
C PHE A 17 26.27 -14.15 -6.33
N LEU A 18 26.88 -13.57 -7.37
CA LEU A 18 27.62 -12.32 -7.28
C LEU A 18 26.63 -11.15 -7.07
N MET A 19 26.58 -10.65 -5.85
CA MET A 19 25.81 -9.46 -5.47
C MET A 19 26.67 -8.20 -5.57
N ALA A 20 26.31 -7.30 -6.48
CA ALA A 20 26.84 -5.95 -6.52
C ALA A 20 25.96 -5.01 -5.67
N THR A 21 26.59 -4.10 -4.93
CA THR A 21 25.88 -3.10 -4.09
C THR A 21 25.20 -1.99 -4.90
N GLY A 22 25.58 -1.83 -6.17
CA GLY A 22 24.97 -0.88 -7.12
C GLY A 22 23.89 -1.50 -8.01
N GLY A 23 22.93 -0.69 -8.46
CA GLY A 23 21.87 -1.10 -9.40
C GLY A 23 22.34 -1.32 -10.87
N GLY A 24 23.65 -1.23 -11.09
CA GLY A 24 24.39 -1.29 -12.35
C GLY A 24 25.78 -0.64 -12.20
N VAL A 25 26.58 -0.68 -13.26
CA VAL A 25 27.95 -0.14 -13.39
C VAL A 25 27.92 1.30 -13.88
N THR A 26 28.64 2.20 -13.22
CA THR A 26 28.67 3.65 -13.43
C THR A 26 30.07 4.16 -13.82
N GLN A 27 30.19 5.46 -14.12
CA GLN A 27 31.47 6.05 -14.55
C GLN A 27 32.56 5.88 -13.47
N ALA A 28 33.77 5.54 -13.90
CA ALA A 28 34.95 5.30 -13.07
C ALA A 28 34.92 4.01 -12.21
N ASP A 29 33.86 3.18 -12.26
CA ASP A 29 33.85 1.89 -11.55
C ASP A 29 34.94 0.93 -12.05
N ARG A 30 35.53 0.18 -11.12
CA ARG A 30 36.63 -0.79 -11.36
C ARG A 30 36.37 -2.07 -10.56
N TYR A 31 35.62 -3.01 -11.13
CA TYR A 31 35.32 -4.29 -10.49
C TYR A 31 36.46 -5.29 -10.67
N ARG A 32 36.68 -6.11 -9.64
CA ARG A 32 37.50 -7.32 -9.68
C ARG A 32 36.68 -8.47 -9.07
N ILE A 33 36.68 -9.60 -9.75
CA ILE A 33 36.07 -10.87 -9.32
C ILE A 33 37.16 -11.92 -9.41
N ASP A 34 37.35 -12.69 -8.33
CA ASP A 34 38.27 -13.81 -8.27
C ASP A 34 37.51 -15.02 -7.72
N ALA A 35 37.40 -16.10 -8.51
CA ALA A 35 36.65 -17.29 -8.13
C ALA A 35 37.48 -18.55 -8.38
N ARG A 36 37.74 -19.30 -7.31
CA ARG A 36 38.56 -20.52 -7.33
C ARG A 36 37.74 -21.73 -6.93
N CYS A 37 37.49 -22.61 -7.89
CA CYS A 37 36.82 -23.90 -7.74
C CYS A 37 37.88 -24.95 -7.38
N GLY A 38 37.84 -25.45 -6.13
CA GLY A 38 38.82 -26.38 -5.58
C GLY A 38 38.71 -27.80 -6.15
N PRO A 39 39.67 -28.70 -5.84
CA PRO A 39 39.72 -30.03 -6.44
C PRO A 39 38.42 -30.81 -6.24
N ASP A 40 37.95 -31.46 -7.30
CA ASP A 40 36.74 -32.28 -7.37
C ASP A 40 35.43 -31.58 -6.93
N THR A 41 35.42 -30.24 -6.82
CA THR A 41 34.22 -29.46 -6.47
C THR A 41 33.40 -29.04 -7.72
N ARG A 42 32.10 -28.79 -7.51
CA ARG A 42 31.15 -28.40 -8.57
C ARG A 42 30.47 -27.09 -8.19
N VAL A 43 30.64 -26.04 -9.00
CA VAL A 43 30.19 -24.67 -8.70
C VAL A 43 29.47 -24.05 -9.91
N HIS A 44 28.32 -23.43 -9.67
CA HIS A 44 27.64 -22.55 -10.61
C HIS A 44 27.71 -21.10 -10.11
N LEU A 45 28.32 -20.22 -10.90
CA LEU A 45 28.59 -18.82 -10.58
C LEU A 45 27.81 -17.90 -11.54
N THR A 46 26.90 -17.10 -10.97
CA THR A 46 26.04 -16.18 -11.73
C THR A 46 25.87 -14.84 -10.99
N THR A 47 25.14 -13.89 -11.57
CA THR A 47 24.85 -12.59 -10.96
C THR A 47 23.41 -12.52 -10.43
N GLN A 48 23.16 -11.65 -9.46
CA GLN A 48 21.83 -11.47 -8.86
C GLN A 48 20.74 -10.95 -9.83
N ALA A 49 21.16 -10.27 -10.91
CA ALA A 49 20.32 -9.65 -11.94
C ALA A 49 21.19 -9.12 -13.08
N ALA A 50 20.58 -8.91 -14.25
CA ALA A 50 21.16 -8.31 -15.44
C ALA A 50 21.93 -6.99 -15.15
N THR A 51 23.22 -7.00 -15.49
CA THR A 51 24.18 -5.92 -15.21
C THR A 51 23.94 -4.74 -16.16
N LYS A 52 23.37 -3.64 -15.66
CA LYS A 52 23.18 -2.40 -16.45
C LYS A 52 24.48 -1.61 -16.46
N VAL A 53 24.93 -1.11 -17.61
CA VAL A 53 26.05 -0.16 -17.67
C VAL A 53 25.50 1.21 -18.07
N PHE A 54 25.68 2.21 -17.20
CA PHE A 54 25.16 3.56 -17.37
C PHE A 54 26.00 4.41 -18.34
N ARG A 55 25.47 5.58 -18.74
CA ARG A 55 26.16 6.61 -19.53
C ARG A 55 27.42 7.11 -18.83
N MET A 56 28.47 7.39 -19.60
CA MET A 56 29.74 7.94 -19.10
C MET A 56 30.19 9.08 -20.01
N GLU A 57 30.62 10.19 -19.43
CA GLU A 57 30.87 11.45 -20.14
C GLU A 57 32.37 11.79 -20.28
N GLN A 58 33.20 11.26 -19.39
CA GLN A 58 34.64 11.57 -19.34
C GLN A 58 35.51 10.32 -19.14
N ASP A 59 35.17 9.45 -18.19
CA ASP A 59 35.86 8.18 -17.89
C ASP A 59 35.14 6.98 -18.55
N TYR A 60 35.56 5.77 -18.23
CA TYR A 60 34.97 4.48 -18.55
C TYR A 60 34.69 3.69 -17.26
N ALA A 61 34.16 2.47 -17.37
CA ALA A 61 34.15 1.47 -16.31
C ALA A 61 34.82 0.19 -16.77
N SER A 62 35.38 -0.58 -15.83
CA SER A 62 35.96 -1.88 -16.17
C SER A 62 35.70 -2.97 -15.14
N GLN A 63 35.76 -4.22 -15.60
CA GLN A 63 35.66 -5.43 -14.77
C GLN A 63 36.79 -6.40 -15.11
N ARG A 64 37.44 -6.97 -14.10
CA ARG A 64 38.36 -8.11 -14.23
C ARG A 64 37.76 -9.35 -13.59
N VAL A 65 37.83 -10.50 -14.26
CA VAL A 65 37.25 -11.76 -13.79
C VAL A 65 38.31 -12.86 -13.89
N HIS A 66 38.88 -13.27 -12.76
CA HIS A 66 39.86 -14.36 -12.71
C HIS A 66 39.16 -15.62 -12.20
N LEU A 67 39.04 -16.64 -13.05
CA LEU A 67 38.41 -17.93 -12.75
C LEU A 67 39.48 -19.02 -12.68
N THR A 68 39.42 -19.90 -11.69
CA THR A 68 40.32 -21.06 -11.58
C THR A 68 39.51 -22.32 -11.33
N ALA A 69 39.72 -23.36 -12.15
CA ALA A 69 39.19 -24.70 -11.93
C ALA A 69 40.35 -25.67 -11.69
N GLU A 70 40.42 -26.24 -10.49
CA GLU A 70 41.44 -27.21 -10.10
C GLU A 70 41.15 -28.62 -10.63
N ARG A 71 41.98 -29.59 -10.25
CA ARG A 71 41.89 -30.99 -10.72
C ARG A 71 40.49 -31.55 -10.45
N GLY A 72 39.83 -32.09 -11.48
CA GLY A 72 38.48 -32.66 -11.38
C GLY A 72 37.34 -31.65 -11.12
N ALA A 73 37.65 -30.37 -10.95
CA ALA A 73 36.65 -29.34 -10.65
C ALA A 73 35.75 -29.04 -11.85
N TYR A 74 34.48 -28.72 -11.60
CA TYR A 74 33.52 -28.24 -12.59
C TYR A 74 33.06 -26.83 -12.21
N LEU A 75 33.40 -25.83 -13.02
CA LEU A 75 33.01 -24.44 -12.79
C LEU A 75 32.16 -23.93 -13.97
N GLU A 76 30.94 -23.53 -13.70
CA GLU A 76 30.05 -22.89 -14.67
C GLU A 76 29.93 -21.39 -14.33
N TYR A 77 30.32 -20.50 -15.25
CA TYR A 77 30.18 -19.05 -15.13
C TYR A 77 29.17 -18.53 -16.17
N LEU A 78 27.96 -18.21 -15.70
CA LEU A 78 26.83 -17.79 -16.53
C LEU A 78 26.15 -16.56 -15.91
N PRO A 79 26.75 -15.36 -16.00
CA PRO A 79 26.13 -14.11 -15.52
C PRO A 79 24.86 -13.74 -16.29
N ASP A 80 23.92 -13.11 -15.58
CA ASP A 80 22.68 -12.55 -16.13
C ASP A 80 23.00 -11.32 -17.03
N PRO A 81 22.26 -11.04 -18.12
CA PRO A 81 22.76 -10.27 -19.27
C PRO A 81 23.31 -8.86 -19.00
N LEU A 82 24.35 -8.48 -19.76
CA LEU A 82 24.91 -7.12 -19.78
C LEU A 82 24.02 -6.18 -20.62
N ILE A 83 23.63 -5.05 -20.04
CA ILE A 83 22.74 -4.04 -20.63
C ILE A 83 23.45 -2.68 -20.72
N PRO A 84 24.26 -2.45 -21.77
CA PRO A 84 24.88 -1.16 -22.01
C PRO A 84 23.85 -0.11 -22.44
N PHE A 85 23.79 1.01 -21.73
CA PHE A 85 22.90 2.13 -22.08
C PHE A 85 23.56 3.05 -23.13
N ARG A 86 22.79 3.99 -23.67
CA ARG A 86 23.33 5.10 -24.48
C ARG A 86 24.54 5.76 -23.80
N ASP A 87 25.59 6.03 -24.59
CA ASP A 87 26.86 6.62 -24.17
C ASP A 87 27.64 5.82 -23.08
N ALA A 88 27.38 4.52 -22.89
CA ALA A 88 28.19 3.68 -22.00
C ALA A 88 29.61 3.41 -22.56
N ARG A 89 30.60 3.24 -21.66
CA ARG A 89 32.01 2.93 -21.98
C ARG A 89 32.53 1.82 -21.08
N TYR A 90 32.54 0.57 -21.56
CA TYR A 90 32.81 -0.62 -20.75
C TYR A 90 33.98 -1.45 -21.29
N TYR A 91 34.83 -1.94 -20.39
CA TYR A 91 35.99 -2.78 -20.70
C TYR A 91 36.07 -3.97 -19.73
N GLN A 92 36.05 -5.20 -20.23
CA GLN A 92 36.13 -6.41 -19.42
C GLN A 92 37.33 -7.27 -19.82
N HIS A 93 37.98 -7.89 -18.84
CA HIS A 93 39.05 -8.85 -19.06
C HIS A 93 38.86 -10.07 -18.16
N THR A 94 38.64 -11.22 -18.77
CA THR A 94 38.35 -12.49 -18.11
C THR A 94 39.51 -13.46 -18.35
N THR A 95 40.12 -13.98 -17.28
CA THR A 95 41.20 -14.99 -17.36
C THR A 95 40.74 -16.28 -16.69
N VAL A 96 40.96 -17.43 -17.33
CA VAL A 96 40.47 -18.73 -16.84
C VAL A 96 41.59 -19.77 -16.79
N THR A 97 42.00 -20.19 -15.60
CA THR A 97 43.03 -21.23 -15.42
C THR A 97 42.38 -22.59 -15.19
N VAL A 98 42.66 -23.58 -16.04
CA VAL A 98 42.01 -24.92 -16.01
C VAL A 98 43.03 -26.03 -15.85
N ALA A 99 43.04 -26.67 -14.67
CA ALA A 99 43.94 -27.78 -14.35
C ALA A 99 43.60 -29.08 -15.12
N SER A 100 44.45 -30.11 -14.99
CA SER A 100 44.22 -31.43 -15.59
C SER A 100 42.95 -32.09 -15.02
N GLY A 101 42.03 -32.47 -15.91
CA GLY A 101 40.71 -33.00 -15.54
C GLY A 101 39.70 -31.96 -15.03
N GLY A 102 40.08 -30.69 -14.89
CA GLY A 102 39.14 -29.60 -14.62
C GLY A 102 38.31 -29.26 -15.85
N THR A 103 37.07 -28.80 -15.64
CA THR A 103 36.11 -28.36 -16.66
C THR A 103 35.60 -26.97 -16.34
N VAL A 104 35.58 -26.09 -17.34
CA VAL A 104 34.91 -24.78 -17.24
C VAL A 104 33.86 -24.64 -18.33
N VAL A 105 32.66 -24.21 -17.94
CA VAL A 105 31.61 -23.72 -18.83
C VAL A 105 31.53 -22.21 -18.65
N LEU A 106 31.58 -21.44 -19.73
CA LEU A 106 31.52 -19.98 -19.69
C LEU A 106 30.57 -19.48 -20.78
N GLY A 107 29.73 -18.50 -20.43
CA GLY A 107 28.82 -17.88 -21.39
C GLY A 107 28.31 -16.53 -20.90
N GLU A 108 28.51 -15.49 -21.70
CA GLU A 108 28.11 -14.12 -21.38
C GLU A 108 27.11 -13.60 -22.41
N THR A 109 26.03 -12.97 -21.95
CA THR A 109 24.97 -12.45 -22.84
C THR A 109 25.02 -10.93 -22.90
N LEU A 110 25.31 -10.36 -24.07
CA LEU A 110 25.21 -8.93 -24.32
C LEU A 110 23.85 -8.57 -24.96
N THR A 111 23.18 -7.55 -24.42
CA THR A 111 21.96 -7.00 -25.02
C THR A 111 22.24 -5.76 -25.86
N ALA A 112 21.32 -5.42 -26.78
CA ALA A 112 21.37 -4.20 -27.58
C ALA A 112 21.11 -2.88 -26.79
N GLY A 113 21.03 -2.94 -25.46
CA GLY A 113 20.69 -1.80 -24.62
C GLY A 113 19.18 -1.62 -24.41
N ARG A 114 18.74 -0.39 -24.09
CA ARG A 114 17.36 -0.11 -23.66
C ARG A 114 16.39 0.03 -24.83
N LEU A 115 16.08 -1.10 -25.49
CA LEU A 115 15.16 -1.16 -26.64
C LEU A 115 13.81 -0.47 -26.37
N ALA A 116 13.22 -0.66 -25.18
CA ALA A 116 11.95 -0.01 -24.77
C ALA A 116 12.06 1.51 -24.50
N ARG A 117 13.24 2.09 -24.61
CA ARG A 117 13.52 3.54 -24.58
C ARG A 117 14.03 4.07 -25.93
N GLY A 118 14.05 3.23 -26.97
CA GLY A 118 14.58 3.59 -28.30
C GLY A 118 16.10 3.49 -28.43
N GLU A 119 16.80 2.96 -27.44
CA GLU A 119 18.26 2.74 -27.50
C GLU A 119 18.55 1.36 -28.10
N ARG A 120 19.38 1.31 -29.14
CA ARG A 120 19.77 0.09 -29.85
C ARG A 120 21.23 0.21 -30.32
N HIS A 121 22.15 -0.32 -29.52
CA HIS A 121 23.61 -0.20 -29.66
C HIS A 121 24.16 1.23 -29.50
N ASP A 122 23.44 2.10 -28.80
CA ASP A 122 23.77 3.51 -28.53
C ASP A 122 24.99 3.75 -27.61
N TYR A 123 25.67 2.69 -27.16
CA TYR A 123 26.87 2.79 -26.33
C TYR A 123 28.09 3.26 -27.13
N ARG A 124 29.09 3.88 -26.48
CA ARG A 124 30.33 4.28 -27.18
C ARG A 124 31.25 3.08 -27.42
N VAL A 125 31.49 2.30 -26.37
CA VAL A 125 32.35 1.12 -26.42
C VAL A 125 31.87 0.07 -25.41
N VAL A 126 31.81 -1.18 -25.88
CA VAL A 126 31.84 -2.39 -25.07
C VAL A 126 33.00 -3.23 -25.60
N ALA A 127 34.03 -3.42 -24.78
CA ALA A 127 35.18 -4.26 -25.08
C ALA A 127 35.23 -5.41 -24.07
N THR A 128 35.42 -6.64 -24.56
CA THR A 128 35.65 -7.82 -23.70
C THR A 128 36.86 -8.59 -24.23
N ASP A 129 37.68 -9.08 -23.30
CA ASP A 129 38.81 -9.96 -23.55
C ASP A 129 38.63 -11.23 -22.72
N LEU A 130 38.89 -12.40 -23.31
CA LEU A 130 38.87 -13.69 -22.65
C LEU A 130 40.17 -14.42 -22.95
N GLU A 131 40.86 -14.91 -21.91
CA GLU A 131 42.04 -15.75 -22.01
C GLU A 131 41.83 -17.02 -21.17
N ILE A 132 42.14 -18.19 -21.72
CA ILE A 132 42.01 -19.49 -21.02
C ILE A 132 43.37 -20.20 -21.09
N THR A 133 43.91 -20.59 -19.95
CA THR A 133 45.26 -21.17 -19.80
C THR A 133 45.27 -22.43 -18.94
N ARG A 134 46.37 -23.18 -19.03
CA ARG A 134 46.78 -24.20 -18.07
C ARG A 134 47.58 -23.57 -16.91
N PRO A 135 47.70 -24.24 -15.74
CA PRO A 135 48.52 -23.77 -14.62
C PRO A 135 50.02 -23.63 -14.91
N ASP A 136 50.52 -24.22 -15.99
CA ASP A 136 51.91 -24.07 -16.49
C ASP A 136 52.07 -22.90 -17.49
N GLY A 137 51.01 -22.13 -17.73
CA GLY A 137 50.97 -21.03 -18.70
C GLY A 137 50.63 -21.44 -20.13
N ALA A 138 50.42 -22.74 -20.43
CA ALA A 138 50.06 -23.15 -21.78
C ALA A 138 48.65 -22.64 -22.16
N LEU A 139 48.59 -21.84 -23.22
CA LEU A 139 47.34 -21.21 -23.71
C LEU A 139 46.39 -22.25 -24.31
N LEU A 140 45.12 -22.18 -23.93
CA LEU A 140 44.03 -23.07 -24.41
C LEU A 140 43.07 -22.35 -25.36
N ALA A 141 42.70 -21.11 -25.06
CA ALA A 141 41.82 -20.29 -25.91
C ALA A 141 41.98 -18.79 -25.64
N VAL A 142 41.65 -17.97 -26.64
CA VAL A 142 41.48 -16.51 -26.52
C VAL A 142 40.24 -16.08 -27.29
N ASP A 143 39.47 -15.15 -26.75
CA ASP A 143 38.50 -14.33 -27.51
C ASP A 143 38.71 -12.85 -27.21
N THR A 144 38.30 -11.98 -28.14
CA THR A 144 38.55 -10.53 -28.09
C THR A 144 37.45 -9.82 -28.86
N GLN A 145 36.48 -9.24 -28.15
CA GLN A 145 35.35 -8.54 -28.75
C GLN A 145 35.48 -7.03 -28.57
N ARG A 146 35.19 -6.26 -29.63
CA ARG A 146 35.26 -4.79 -29.66
C ARG A 146 34.05 -4.24 -30.38
N LEU A 147 33.09 -3.74 -29.61
CA LEU A 147 31.81 -3.23 -30.10
C LEU A 147 31.76 -1.71 -29.88
N VAL A 148 31.81 -0.96 -30.98
CA VAL A 148 32.08 0.48 -30.99
C VAL A 148 31.10 1.17 -31.92
N THR A 149 30.43 2.22 -31.45
CA THR A 149 29.41 2.93 -32.23
C THR A 149 29.92 4.30 -32.67
N GLY A 150 30.32 4.38 -33.94
CA GLY A 150 30.67 5.63 -34.62
C GLY A 150 32.10 5.68 -35.17
N GLY A 151 32.23 5.51 -36.49
CA GLY A 151 33.31 6.12 -37.29
C GLY A 151 34.65 5.38 -37.32
N ASP A 152 35.35 5.27 -36.19
CA ASP A 152 36.74 4.79 -36.16
C ASP A 152 36.93 3.46 -35.42
N ARG A 153 37.59 2.51 -36.08
CA ARG A 153 37.95 1.19 -35.55
C ARG A 153 39.41 1.12 -35.07
N ARG A 154 40.25 2.12 -35.34
CA ARG A 154 41.71 2.04 -35.18
C ARG A 154 42.23 2.46 -33.80
N THR A 155 41.36 2.99 -32.93
CA THR A 155 41.76 3.67 -31.69
C THR A 155 41.13 3.07 -30.41
N VAL A 156 40.54 1.87 -30.48
CA VAL A 156 39.91 1.18 -29.34
C VAL A 156 40.77 0.04 -28.81
N THR A 157 42.02 0.37 -28.48
CA THR A 157 42.75 -0.36 -27.43
C THR A 157 42.14 -0.05 -26.07
N GLY A 158 42.17 -1.03 -25.16
CA GLY A 158 41.89 -0.77 -23.75
C GLY A 158 43.05 0.01 -23.08
N PRO A 159 42.87 0.50 -21.84
CA PRO A 159 44.01 0.87 -21.01
C PRO A 159 44.98 -0.33 -20.92
N PRO A 160 46.31 -0.13 -21.02
CA PRO A 160 47.25 -1.25 -21.11
C PRO A 160 47.23 -2.11 -19.84
N CYS A 161 46.93 -3.40 -20.00
CA CYS A 161 47.06 -4.39 -18.94
C CYS A 161 48.54 -4.77 -18.77
N SER A 162 49.17 -4.31 -17.68
CA SER A 162 50.35 -5.01 -17.15
C SER A 162 49.87 -6.26 -16.42
N PRO A 163 50.46 -7.45 -16.68
CA PRO A 163 50.11 -8.67 -15.95
C PRO A 163 50.63 -8.68 -14.52
N ASP A 164 51.55 -7.77 -14.16
CA ASP A 164 52.21 -7.76 -12.86
C ASP A 164 52.33 -6.36 -12.26
N THR A 165 51.97 -6.25 -10.97
CA THR A 165 52.39 -5.27 -9.92
C THR A 165 51.34 -5.22 -8.79
N THR A 166 51.78 -5.49 -7.56
CA THR A 166 50.99 -5.31 -6.32
C THR A 166 51.04 -3.89 -5.76
N THR A 167 51.39 -2.90 -6.59
CA THR A 167 51.49 -1.47 -6.25
C THR A 167 50.80 -0.63 -7.33
N SER A 168 50.29 0.55 -6.96
CA SER A 168 49.34 1.30 -7.79
C SER A 168 49.93 1.79 -9.14
N PRO A 169 49.40 1.37 -10.31
CA PRO A 169 49.85 1.88 -11.59
C PRO A 169 49.30 3.29 -11.85
N ARG A 170 50.18 4.27 -12.07
CA ARG A 170 49.81 5.58 -12.63
C ARG A 170 49.66 5.45 -14.14
N CYS A 171 48.43 5.42 -14.66
CA CYS A 171 48.19 5.52 -16.10
C CYS A 171 48.51 6.95 -16.59
N SER A 172 49.59 7.11 -17.34
CA SER A 172 49.90 8.36 -18.07
C SER A 172 49.14 8.41 -19.39
N TRP A 173 48.61 9.59 -19.75
CA TRP A 173 47.95 9.83 -21.03
C TRP A 173 48.71 10.90 -21.82
N SER A 174 49.19 10.55 -23.02
CA SER A 174 49.70 11.50 -24.01
C SER A 174 48.57 11.83 -25.00
N ALA A 175 47.80 12.89 -24.72
CA ALA A 175 46.70 13.32 -25.58
C ALA A 175 47.21 14.22 -26.72
N THR A 176 47.27 13.68 -27.94
CA THR A 176 47.40 14.51 -29.15
C THR A 176 46.05 15.15 -29.49
N SER A 177 46.04 16.48 -29.60
CA SER A 177 44.90 17.34 -29.96
C SER A 177 43.63 17.23 -29.10
N ALA A 178 43.52 18.13 -28.11
CA ALA A 178 42.25 18.65 -27.62
C ALA A 178 42.23 20.18 -27.87
N PRO A 179 41.09 20.79 -28.24
CA PRO A 179 40.99 22.25 -28.41
C PRO A 179 41.10 22.98 -27.05
N PRO A 180 41.61 24.22 -27.01
CA PRO A 180 41.97 24.90 -25.78
C PRO A 180 40.75 25.30 -24.93
N ALA A 181 40.79 24.95 -23.63
CA ALA A 181 39.84 25.43 -22.64
C ALA A 181 40.11 26.90 -22.25
N ARG A 182 39.06 27.64 -21.90
CA ARG A 182 39.19 28.99 -21.33
C ARG A 182 39.55 28.92 -19.83
N SER A 183 40.37 29.86 -19.37
CA SER A 183 40.83 29.95 -17.99
C SER A 183 39.74 30.47 -17.03
N PRO A 184 39.78 30.08 -15.74
CA PRO A 184 38.92 30.64 -14.70
C PRO A 184 39.48 31.94 -14.11
N THR A 185 38.60 32.82 -13.63
CA THR A 185 38.94 34.04 -12.87
C THR A 185 38.42 33.93 -11.42
N PRO A 186 39.12 34.45 -10.39
CA PRO A 186 38.71 34.28 -9.00
C PRO A 186 37.55 35.18 -8.55
N CYS A 187 36.92 34.82 -7.42
CA CYS A 187 35.75 35.50 -6.87
C CYS A 187 36.05 36.83 -6.18
N THR A 188 35.12 37.78 -6.28
CA THR A 188 34.87 38.83 -5.27
C THR A 188 33.37 39.00 -5.06
N ALA A 189 32.93 39.24 -3.82
CA ALA A 189 31.59 39.72 -3.49
C ALA A 189 31.62 41.27 -3.36
N PRO A 190 30.48 41.96 -3.50
CA PRO A 190 29.70 42.24 -2.30
C PRO A 190 28.17 42.17 -2.49
N SER A 191 27.44 42.40 -1.40
CA SER A 191 25.98 42.61 -1.38
C SER A 191 25.60 44.06 -1.73
N THR A 192 24.41 44.27 -2.30
CA THR A 192 23.35 45.18 -1.77
C THR A 192 22.21 45.39 -2.79
N GLY A 193 21.00 45.71 -2.28
CA GLY A 193 20.23 46.86 -2.81
C GLY A 193 19.29 46.69 -4.02
N TRP A 194 18.00 46.43 -3.72
CA TRP A 194 16.81 47.05 -4.35
C TRP A 194 16.45 46.73 -5.83
N ALA A 195 15.19 47.03 -6.15
CA ALA A 195 14.49 46.89 -7.44
C ALA A 195 13.99 48.31 -7.90
N PRO A 196 13.09 48.54 -8.91
CA PRO A 196 12.30 47.62 -9.74
C PRO A 196 12.12 48.05 -11.25
N THR A 197 11.15 47.44 -11.97
CA THR A 197 10.46 47.93 -13.21
C THR A 197 11.30 48.02 -14.53
N THR A 198 10.77 48.03 -15.78
CA THR A 198 9.38 48.09 -16.32
C THR A 198 9.21 47.43 -17.72
N ALA A 199 8.05 46.80 -17.97
CA ALA A 199 7.19 46.78 -19.18
C ALA A 199 7.69 46.87 -20.67
N SER A 200 7.47 45.77 -21.41
CA SER A 200 6.64 45.67 -22.67
C SER A 200 7.25 46.12 -24.06
N PRO A 201 6.54 46.07 -25.24
CA PRO A 201 7.01 45.32 -26.44
C PRO A 201 6.98 46.13 -27.78
N PRO A 202 7.15 45.55 -29.01
CA PRO A 202 6.04 44.92 -29.78
C PRO A 202 6.45 43.81 -30.80
N SER A 203 5.50 43.39 -31.66
CA SER A 203 5.63 42.49 -32.85
C SER A 203 5.44 43.30 -34.16
N PRO A 204 5.11 42.77 -35.39
CA PRO A 204 5.07 41.38 -35.95
C PRO A 204 5.66 41.26 -37.40
N ARG A 205 5.60 40.07 -38.03
CA ARG A 205 5.12 39.80 -39.44
C ARG A 205 5.35 38.36 -39.94
N SER A 206 4.55 37.94 -40.93
CA SER A 206 4.66 36.70 -41.75
C SER A 206 4.69 37.08 -43.25
N PRO A 207 4.95 36.16 -44.22
CA PRO A 207 3.89 35.28 -44.79
C PRO A 207 4.38 33.89 -45.29
N ALA A 208 3.52 33.14 -46.01
CA ALA A 208 3.79 31.82 -46.63
C ALA A 208 3.16 31.69 -48.04
N PRO A 209 3.53 30.66 -48.83
CA PRO A 209 2.52 29.76 -49.44
C PRO A 209 2.96 28.26 -49.48
N GLY A 210 2.13 27.27 -49.11
CA GLY A 210 1.34 26.39 -50.03
C GLY A 210 1.98 24.98 -50.18
N CYS A 211 1.48 23.96 -50.91
CA CYS A 211 0.15 23.41 -51.30
C CYS A 211 0.40 22.04 -52.03
N ALA A 212 -0.47 21.01 -52.13
CA ALA A 212 -1.70 20.56 -51.42
C ALA A 212 -2.11 19.12 -51.90
N CYS A 213 -3.17 18.51 -51.32
CA CYS A 213 -3.95 17.31 -51.78
C CYS A 213 -3.32 15.88 -51.66
N TRP A 214 -4.04 14.74 -51.49
CA TRP A 214 -5.49 14.42 -51.25
C TRP A 214 -5.70 12.97 -50.69
N ARG A 215 -6.71 12.74 -49.81
CA ARG A 215 -7.43 11.45 -49.48
C ARG A 215 -6.60 10.27 -48.83
N THR A 216 -7.14 9.22 -48.17
CA THR A 216 -8.52 8.77 -47.78
C THR A 216 -8.56 7.78 -46.57
N ALA A 217 -9.78 7.59 -46.00
CA ALA A 217 -10.33 6.36 -45.37
C ALA A 217 -10.06 5.98 -43.89
N ARG A 218 -11.02 5.21 -43.32
CA ARG A 218 -11.07 4.62 -41.96
C ARG A 218 -10.95 3.08 -42.02
N PRO A 219 -10.55 2.38 -40.93
CA PRO A 219 -10.85 0.97 -40.70
C PRO A 219 -12.19 0.76 -39.93
N ALA A 220 -12.71 -0.47 -39.97
CA ALA A 220 -13.92 -0.93 -39.27
C ALA A 220 -13.60 -2.24 -38.49
N PRO A 221 -14.46 -2.72 -37.55
CA PRO A 221 -14.11 -3.82 -36.64
C PRO A 221 -14.17 -5.22 -37.28
N ARG A 222 -13.69 -6.25 -36.56
CA ARG A 222 -13.74 -7.67 -36.96
C ARG A 222 -14.46 -8.55 -35.91
N PRO A 223 -15.00 -9.72 -36.32
CA PRO A 223 -15.99 -10.49 -35.55
C PRO A 223 -15.38 -11.57 -34.61
N PRO A 224 -16.19 -12.18 -33.72
CA PRO A 224 -15.75 -13.27 -32.83
C PRO A 224 -15.62 -14.63 -33.54
N SER A 225 -14.80 -15.51 -32.97
CA SER A 225 -14.55 -16.89 -33.43
C SER A 225 -15.09 -17.94 -32.45
N THR A 226 -15.80 -18.94 -32.96
CA THR A 226 -16.25 -20.13 -32.21
C THR A 226 -15.12 -21.17 -32.02
N PRO A 227 -15.16 -22.02 -30.97
CA PRO A 227 -14.21 -23.12 -30.77
C PRO A 227 -14.58 -24.37 -31.59
N PRO A 228 -13.59 -25.22 -31.97
CA PRO A 228 -13.81 -26.58 -32.48
C PRO A 228 -14.03 -27.58 -31.31
N GLY A 229 -14.42 -28.83 -31.59
CA GLY A 229 -14.66 -29.82 -30.53
C GLY A 229 -14.44 -31.29 -30.90
N GLY A 230 -14.03 -32.07 -29.88
CA GLY A 230 -14.03 -33.54 -29.84
C GLY A 230 -12.70 -34.23 -30.17
N PRO A 231 -12.55 -35.55 -29.86
CA PRO A 231 -13.53 -36.46 -29.23
C PRO A 231 -12.98 -37.27 -28.02
N SER A 232 -13.78 -38.24 -27.52
CA SER A 232 -13.44 -39.35 -26.58
C SER A 232 -13.24 -39.01 -25.08
N ALA A 233 -13.58 -39.87 -24.10
CA ALA A 233 -14.52 -41.01 -24.09
C ALA A 233 -14.93 -41.42 -22.65
N CYS A 234 -16.06 -42.14 -22.54
CA CYS A 234 -16.48 -43.07 -21.47
C CYS A 234 -16.11 -42.83 -19.99
N CYS A 235 -17.12 -42.57 -19.14
CA CYS A 235 -17.70 -43.61 -18.27
C CYS A 235 -18.94 -43.15 -17.48
N SER A 236 -19.92 -44.04 -17.32
CA SER A 236 -21.11 -43.90 -16.46
C SER A 236 -21.78 -45.30 -16.36
N PRO A 237 -22.40 -45.70 -15.23
CA PRO A 237 -23.86 -45.51 -15.13
C PRO A 237 -24.46 -45.41 -13.71
N ALA A 238 -25.61 -44.73 -13.59
CA ALA A 238 -26.77 -45.16 -12.78
C ALA A 238 -28.03 -44.38 -13.20
N ARG A 239 -29.23 -44.90 -12.88
CA ARG A 239 -30.55 -44.35 -13.24
C ARG A 239 -31.60 -44.74 -12.19
N PRO A 240 -32.77 -44.08 -12.13
CA PRO A 240 -33.96 -44.65 -12.78
C PRO A 240 -34.68 -43.68 -13.75
N ARG A 241 -35.87 -44.08 -14.24
CA ARG A 241 -36.69 -43.41 -15.27
C ARG A 241 -38.10 -43.09 -14.77
N ARG A 242 -38.80 -42.19 -15.46
CA ARG A 242 -40.02 -42.58 -16.22
C ARG A 242 -40.24 -41.68 -17.46
N LEU A 243 -41.09 -42.18 -18.35
CA LEU A 243 -41.46 -41.69 -19.69
C LEU A 243 -42.83 -40.95 -19.58
N CYS A 244 -43.33 -40.10 -20.50
CA CYS A 244 -42.84 -39.41 -21.72
C CYS A 244 -43.72 -38.12 -21.89
N ALA A 245 -44.09 -37.48 -23.02
CA ALA A 245 -44.00 -37.74 -24.47
C ALA A 245 -44.06 -36.42 -25.30
N ARG A 246 -44.22 -36.54 -26.64
CA ARG A 246 -44.35 -35.50 -27.70
C ARG A 246 -44.98 -36.15 -28.97
N PRO A 247 -45.19 -35.51 -30.17
CA PRO A 247 -44.60 -34.26 -30.76
C PRO A 247 -45.61 -33.34 -31.53
N ASP A 248 -45.31 -32.29 -32.31
CA ASP A 248 -44.36 -31.14 -32.12
C ASP A 248 -44.95 -29.80 -32.67
N ARG A 249 -45.04 -29.61 -34.02
CA ARG A 249 -45.12 -28.31 -34.77
C ARG A 249 -45.57 -28.55 -36.25
N PRO A 250 -45.65 -27.58 -37.23
CA PRO A 250 -45.40 -26.12 -37.22
C PRO A 250 -46.39 -25.19 -38.02
N ALA A 251 -46.13 -23.87 -37.96
CA ALA A 251 -46.24 -22.84 -39.03
C ALA A 251 -47.59 -22.29 -39.60
N ALA A 252 -47.91 -21.05 -39.18
CA ALA A 252 -48.22 -19.87 -40.02
C ALA A 252 -49.51 -19.86 -40.92
N PRO A 253 -49.78 -18.79 -41.73
CA PRO A 253 -50.41 -17.55 -41.22
C PRO A 253 -51.66 -17.07 -42.03
N GLY A 254 -52.52 -16.22 -41.45
CA GLY A 254 -53.58 -15.55 -42.24
C GLY A 254 -54.61 -14.68 -41.50
N ARG A 255 -55.11 -13.65 -42.21
CA ARG A 255 -56.39 -12.91 -42.03
C ARG A 255 -57.24 -13.23 -43.30
N PRO A 256 -58.60 -13.11 -43.33
CA PRO A 256 -59.35 -11.97 -42.80
C PRO A 256 -60.81 -12.21 -42.29
N ARG A 257 -61.46 -11.06 -42.02
CA ARG A 257 -62.86 -10.72 -41.73
C ARG A 257 -64.03 -11.67 -42.10
N ALA A 258 -64.99 -11.67 -41.16
CA ALA A 258 -66.45 -11.50 -41.30
C ALA A 258 -67.36 -12.68 -41.71
N GLY A 259 -68.40 -12.89 -40.88
CA GLY A 259 -69.56 -13.74 -41.13
C GLY A 259 -70.62 -13.57 -40.03
N ARG A 260 -71.87 -13.28 -40.45
CA ARG A 260 -73.12 -13.17 -39.66
C ARG A 260 -74.24 -13.74 -40.58
N PRO A 261 -75.45 -14.08 -40.09
CA PRO A 261 -75.89 -14.38 -38.72
C PRO A 261 -76.75 -15.68 -38.70
N ASN A 262 -77.71 -15.77 -37.77
CA ASN A 262 -78.88 -16.67 -37.73
C ASN A 262 -78.63 -18.15 -37.37
N SER A 263 -79.50 -18.90 -36.68
CA SER A 263 -80.53 -18.69 -35.62
C SER A 263 -81.61 -19.77 -35.79
N ASN A 264 -81.94 -20.56 -34.76
CA ASN A 264 -83.24 -21.23 -34.60
C ASN A 264 -83.41 -21.85 -33.20
N SER A 265 -84.66 -21.82 -32.70
CA SER A 265 -85.23 -22.49 -31.50
C SER A 265 -85.49 -21.63 -30.24
N PRO A 266 -86.76 -21.36 -29.90
CA PRO A 266 -87.25 -20.85 -28.61
C PRO A 266 -87.95 -21.98 -27.77
N PRO A 267 -88.61 -21.67 -26.63
CA PRO A 267 -88.16 -20.91 -25.47
C PRO A 267 -88.26 -21.73 -24.15
N GLY A 268 -87.64 -21.25 -23.06
CA GLY A 268 -87.79 -21.81 -21.70
C GLY A 268 -87.81 -20.71 -20.63
N PRO A 269 -88.55 -20.85 -19.51
CA PRO A 269 -88.83 -19.77 -18.57
C PRO A 269 -87.76 -19.60 -17.48
N GLY A 270 -87.63 -18.38 -16.93
CA GLY A 270 -86.88 -18.15 -15.67
C GLY A 270 -85.87 -16.99 -15.70
N SER A 271 -86.30 -15.76 -16.03
CA SER A 271 -85.43 -14.58 -15.98
C SER A 271 -85.23 -14.06 -14.55
N VAL A 272 -84.19 -14.53 -13.86
CA VAL A 272 -83.66 -13.88 -12.65
C VAL A 272 -82.49 -12.97 -13.07
N PRO A 273 -82.47 -11.67 -12.71
CA PRO A 273 -81.36 -10.78 -13.07
C PRO A 273 -80.06 -11.21 -12.38
N TYR A 274 -79.02 -11.51 -13.16
CA TYR A 274 -77.66 -11.63 -12.64
C TYR A 274 -77.17 -10.22 -12.27
N PRO A 275 -76.76 -9.95 -11.01
CA PRO A 275 -76.15 -8.68 -10.66
C PRO A 275 -74.86 -8.50 -11.45
N GLN A 276 -74.61 -7.29 -11.97
CA GLN A 276 -73.28 -6.96 -12.48
C GLN A 276 -72.29 -7.00 -11.31
N GLU A 277 -71.23 -7.80 -11.43
CA GLU A 277 -70.12 -7.80 -10.47
C GLU A 277 -69.32 -6.50 -10.57
N VAL A 278 -69.81 -5.46 -9.92
CA VAL A 278 -68.98 -4.32 -9.53
C VAL A 278 -67.86 -4.90 -8.66
N PRO A 279 -66.57 -4.75 -9.03
CA PRO A 279 -65.47 -5.37 -8.30
C PRO A 279 -65.38 -4.75 -6.90
N ARG A 280 -65.91 -5.46 -5.91
CA ARG A 280 -65.84 -5.08 -4.51
C ARG A 280 -64.37 -5.04 -4.11
N LYS A 281 -63.82 -3.82 -3.98
CA LYS A 281 -62.62 -3.60 -3.17
C LYS A 281 -62.94 -4.05 -1.74
N CYS A 282 -62.59 -5.29 -1.40
CA CYS A 282 -62.37 -5.64 -0.01
C CYS A 282 -61.36 -4.61 0.55
N PRO A 283 -61.63 -3.97 1.69
CA PRO A 283 -60.62 -3.18 2.36
C PRO A 283 -59.53 -4.14 2.79
N CYS A 284 -58.41 -4.15 2.06
CA CYS A 284 -57.20 -4.82 2.53
C CYS A 284 -56.83 -4.15 3.86
N SER A 285 -57.03 -4.88 4.96
CA SER A 285 -56.36 -4.53 6.21
C SER A 285 -54.86 -4.40 5.91
N PRO A 286 -54.17 -3.41 6.49
CA PRO A 286 -52.72 -3.37 6.38
C PRO A 286 -52.20 -4.71 6.93
N ARG A 287 -51.33 -5.38 6.16
CA ARG A 287 -50.59 -6.50 6.73
C ARG A 287 -49.83 -5.95 7.95
N PRO A 288 -49.70 -6.72 9.06
CA PRO A 288 -48.61 -6.45 9.98
C PRO A 288 -47.32 -6.43 9.17
N ALA A 289 -46.40 -5.49 9.46
CA ALA A 289 -45.18 -5.36 8.68
C ALA A 289 -44.44 -6.71 8.67
N ASP A 290 -44.31 -7.31 7.48
CA ASP A 290 -43.68 -8.61 7.31
C ASP A 290 -42.26 -8.53 7.92
N ALA A 291 -41.94 -9.43 8.86
CA ALA A 291 -40.66 -9.41 9.58
C ALA A 291 -39.49 -9.38 8.58
N PRO A 292 -38.44 -8.55 8.81
CA PRO A 292 -37.53 -8.13 7.74
C PRO A 292 -36.90 -9.33 7.06
N ALA A 293 -37.25 -9.52 5.78
CA ALA A 293 -36.83 -10.68 5.03
C ALA A 293 -35.31 -10.66 4.80
N TYR A 294 -34.67 -11.82 4.95
CA TYR A 294 -33.25 -12.00 4.68
C TYR A 294 -32.89 -11.56 3.25
N ASN A 295 -31.98 -10.59 3.11
CA ASN A 295 -31.47 -10.15 1.81
C ASN A 295 -30.07 -10.73 1.55
N ALA A 296 -29.97 -11.58 0.54
CA ALA A 296 -28.70 -12.18 0.10
C ALA A 296 -27.72 -11.16 -0.50
N GLY A 297 -28.21 -10.07 -1.12
CA GLY A 297 -27.38 -9.01 -1.70
C GLY A 297 -26.67 -8.20 -0.61
N ASP A 298 -27.44 -7.65 0.33
CA ASP A 298 -26.94 -6.91 1.48
C ASP A 298 -25.97 -7.77 2.31
N THR A 299 -26.33 -9.04 2.55
CA THR A 299 -25.48 -9.99 3.27
C THR A 299 -24.16 -10.27 2.55
N ALA A 300 -24.17 -10.49 1.23
CA ALA A 300 -22.96 -10.69 0.44
C ALA A 300 -22.07 -9.44 0.42
N TRP A 301 -22.68 -8.25 0.36
CA TRP A 301 -21.95 -6.99 0.43
C TRP A 301 -21.32 -6.75 1.80
N LEU A 302 -22.04 -7.03 2.90
CA LEU A 302 -21.50 -6.86 4.25
C LEU A 302 -20.43 -7.92 4.58
N LEU A 303 -20.52 -9.14 4.02
CA LEU A 303 -19.44 -10.14 4.07
C LEU A 303 -18.16 -9.62 3.40
N ALA A 304 -18.25 -9.10 2.18
CA ALA A 304 -17.10 -8.51 1.48
C ALA A 304 -16.54 -7.29 2.23
N SER A 305 -17.42 -6.42 2.72
CA SER A 305 -17.07 -5.23 3.49
C SER A 305 -16.38 -5.57 4.81
N THR A 306 -16.82 -6.61 5.51
CA THR A 306 -16.16 -7.10 6.74
C THR A 306 -14.75 -7.61 6.47
N ALA A 307 -14.54 -8.37 5.39
CA ALA A 307 -13.21 -8.83 4.99
C ALA A 307 -12.28 -7.65 4.61
N MET A 308 -12.82 -6.64 3.92
CA MET A 308 -12.11 -5.40 3.60
C MET A 308 -11.70 -4.62 4.86
N VAL A 309 -12.60 -4.44 5.83
CA VAL A 309 -12.31 -3.73 7.09
C VAL A 309 -11.28 -4.47 7.94
N LEU A 310 -11.39 -5.80 8.10
CA LEU A 310 -10.42 -6.57 8.88
C LEU A 310 -8.99 -6.50 8.30
N LEU A 311 -8.86 -6.36 6.97
CA LEU A 311 -7.59 -6.16 6.28
C LEU A 311 -6.95 -4.78 6.53
N MET A 312 -7.72 -3.78 7.01
CA MET A 312 -7.17 -2.48 7.40
C MET A 312 -6.19 -2.60 8.57
N THR A 313 -6.34 -3.58 9.47
CA THR A 313 -5.43 -3.71 10.63
C THR A 313 -4.03 -4.21 10.24
N PRO A 314 -3.88 -5.24 9.38
CA PRO A 314 -2.59 -5.51 8.71
C PRO A 314 -2.09 -4.35 7.84
N GLY A 315 -2.97 -3.62 7.14
CA GLY A 315 -2.60 -2.42 6.38
C GLY A 315 -1.97 -1.34 7.27
N LEU A 316 -2.58 -1.08 8.42
CA LEU A 316 -2.07 -0.18 9.46
C LEU A 316 -0.73 -0.65 10.03
N ALA A 317 -0.60 -1.97 10.28
CA ALA A 317 0.63 -2.57 10.77
C ALA A 317 1.82 -2.31 9.82
N PHE A 318 1.60 -2.36 8.50
CA PHE A 318 2.62 -1.98 7.51
C PHE A 318 2.78 -0.46 7.36
N PHE A 319 1.70 0.32 7.41
CA PHE A 319 1.74 1.79 7.32
C PHE A 319 2.59 2.38 8.45
N TYR A 320 2.24 2.08 9.71
CA TYR A 320 3.00 2.51 10.89
C TYR A 320 4.35 1.80 10.99
N GLY A 321 4.42 0.50 10.68
CA GLY A 321 5.64 -0.29 10.70
C GLY A 321 6.72 0.21 9.73
N GLY A 322 6.33 0.82 8.60
CA GLY A 322 7.27 1.47 7.66
C GLY A 322 7.70 2.88 8.06
N MET A 323 6.94 3.57 8.93
CA MET A 323 7.22 4.94 9.38
C MET A 323 8.10 5.02 10.63
N VAL A 324 8.01 4.06 11.56
CA VAL A 324 8.93 3.99 12.71
C VAL A 324 10.37 3.69 12.28
N ARG A 325 11.33 3.82 13.20
CA ARG A 325 12.71 3.33 12.97
C ARG A 325 12.76 1.80 12.88
N LEU A 326 13.73 1.31 12.12
CA LEU A 326 13.90 -0.11 11.76
C LEU A 326 13.86 -1.08 12.95
N LYS A 327 14.43 -0.71 14.10
CA LYS A 327 14.42 -1.54 15.33
C LYS A 327 13.07 -1.66 16.04
N HIS A 328 12.10 -0.81 15.73
CA HIS A 328 10.78 -0.81 16.37
C HIS A 328 9.67 -1.41 15.49
N ILE A 329 9.97 -1.80 14.24
CA ILE A 329 8.98 -2.37 13.31
C ILE A 329 8.23 -3.58 13.89
N LEU A 330 8.93 -4.53 14.53
CA LEU A 330 8.31 -5.69 15.17
C LEU A 330 7.36 -5.29 16.30
N MET A 331 7.65 -4.21 17.03
CA MET A 331 6.79 -3.73 18.11
C MET A 331 5.48 -3.14 17.54
N MET A 332 5.55 -2.37 16.45
CA MET A 332 4.34 -1.86 15.77
C MET A 332 3.50 -2.98 15.15
N LEU A 333 4.13 -3.95 14.50
CA LEU A 333 3.45 -5.15 13.97
C LEU A 333 2.75 -5.91 15.11
N LYS A 334 3.49 -6.23 16.19
CA LYS A 334 2.94 -6.96 17.35
C LYS A 334 1.81 -6.18 18.04
N MET A 335 1.88 -4.85 18.15
CA MET A 335 0.78 -4.06 18.72
C MET A 335 -0.49 -4.10 17.85
N SER A 336 -0.33 -4.05 16.52
CA SER A 336 -1.45 -4.12 15.56
C SER A 336 -2.11 -5.51 15.55
N PHE A 337 -1.31 -6.59 15.54
CA PHE A 337 -1.84 -7.95 15.64
C PHE A 337 -2.40 -8.29 17.03
N ALA A 338 -1.88 -7.69 18.10
CA ALA A 338 -2.50 -7.76 19.42
C ALA A 338 -3.87 -7.07 19.45
N ALA A 339 -4.02 -5.90 18.82
CA ALA A 339 -5.31 -5.24 18.65
C ALA A 339 -6.31 -6.11 17.87
N LEU A 340 -5.87 -6.78 16.79
CA LEU A 340 -6.68 -7.75 16.04
C LEU A 340 -7.15 -8.93 16.90
N ALA A 341 -6.23 -9.62 17.59
CA ALA A 341 -6.54 -10.80 18.39
C ALA A 341 -7.37 -10.49 19.64
N PHE A 342 -6.91 -9.56 20.48
CA PHE A 342 -7.61 -9.20 21.72
C PHE A 342 -8.90 -8.43 21.43
N GLY A 343 -8.92 -7.58 20.40
CA GLY A 343 -10.13 -6.87 19.99
C GLY A 343 -11.24 -7.80 19.54
N SER A 344 -10.92 -8.82 18.74
CA SER A 344 -11.90 -9.85 18.31
C SER A 344 -12.53 -10.57 19.51
N LEU A 345 -11.71 -11.03 20.45
CA LEU A 345 -12.15 -11.79 21.63
C LEU A 345 -12.94 -10.94 22.62
N VAL A 346 -12.47 -9.71 22.90
CA VAL A 346 -13.14 -8.76 23.81
C VAL A 346 -14.47 -8.28 23.22
N TRP A 347 -14.54 -8.06 21.91
CA TRP A 347 -15.78 -7.68 21.22
C TRP A 347 -16.83 -8.80 21.26
N TRP A 348 -16.43 -10.04 20.99
CA TRP A 348 -17.31 -11.21 21.12
C TRP A 348 -17.79 -11.41 22.57
N ALA A 349 -16.90 -11.31 23.54
CA ALA A 349 -17.23 -11.54 24.95
C ALA A 349 -18.17 -10.47 25.52
N LEU A 350 -17.86 -9.18 25.32
CA LEU A 350 -18.59 -8.07 25.95
C LEU A 350 -18.76 -6.82 25.05
N GLY A 351 -17.80 -6.48 24.18
CA GLY A 351 -17.84 -5.22 23.43
C GLY A 351 -19.09 -5.05 22.57
N TYR A 352 -19.56 -6.11 21.90
CA TYR A 352 -20.79 -6.06 21.10
C TYR A 352 -22.04 -5.78 21.94
N THR A 353 -22.18 -6.37 23.13
CA THR A 353 -23.37 -6.14 23.97
C THR A 353 -23.36 -4.76 24.61
N LEU A 354 -22.19 -4.24 24.97
CA LEU A 354 -22.05 -2.87 25.49
C LEU A 354 -22.23 -1.79 24.40
N ALA A 355 -22.06 -2.15 23.12
CA ALA A 355 -22.29 -1.25 21.98
C ALA A 355 -23.72 -1.35 21.41
N PHE A 356 -24.24 -2.56 21.21
CA PHE A 356 -25.48 -2.85 20.46
C PHE A 356 -26.49 -3.73 21.22
N GLY A 357 -26.27 -3.97 22.51
CA GLY A 357 -27.33 -4.44 23.41
C GLY A 357 -28.25 -3.28 23.83
N PRO A 358 -29.45 -3.56 24.37
CA PRO A 358 -30.39 -2.53 24.83
C PRO A 358 -29.76 -1.59 25.85
N ASP A 359 -29.98 -0.27 25.73
CA ASP A 359 -29.39 0.72 26.63
C ASP A 359 -29.76 0.52 28.12
N VAL A 360 -28.77 0.78 28.98
CA VAL A 360 -28.92 0.73 30.44
C VAL A 360 -29.57 2.01 30.96
N GLY A 361 -30.88 1.94 31.18
CA GLY A 361 -31.64 2.97 31.91
C GLY A 361 -32.32 4.02 31.02
N GLY A 362 -32.30 3.86 29.70
CA GLY A 362 -32.90 4.81 28.76
C GLY A 362 -32.10 6.11 28.62
N ALA A 363 -30.83 6.12 29.03
CA ALA A 363 -29.91 7.25 28.91
C ALA A 363 -29.29 7.35 27.50
N GLY A 364 -29.16 6.24 26.77
CA GLY A 364 -28.47 6.14 25.48
C GLY A 364 -26.95 6.17 25.62
N LEU A 365 -26.44 5.65 26.74
CA LEU A 365 -25.04 5.80 27.20
C LEU A 365 -24.23 4.51 27.13
N ILE A 366 -24.85 3.34 27.31
CA ILE A 366 -24.17 2.04 27.18
C ILE A 366 -25.20 0.91 27.05
N GLY A 367 -24.96 -0.04 26.15
CA GLY A 367 -25.74 -1.26 26.05
C GLY A 367 -25.55 -2.18 27.26
N ASN A 368 -26.56 -2.98 27.56
CA ASN A 368 -26.53 -3.92 28.68
C ASN A 368 -25.67 -5.17 28.40
N VAL A 369 -25.58 -6.09 29.36
CA VAL A 369 -24.78 -7.33 29.23
C VAL A 369 -25.55 -8.55 28.71
N ASP A 370 -26.79 -8.39 28.24
CA ASP A 370 -27.65 -9.55 27.94
C ASP A 370 -27.16 -10.39 26.76
N ARG A 371 -26.43 -9.77 25.83
CA ARG A 371 -25.83 -10.40 24.64
C ARG A 371 -24.34 -10.74 24.82
N ALA A 372 -23.84 -10.75 26.07
CA ALA A 372 -22.48 -11.20 26.37
C ALA A 372 -22.21 -12.59 25.76
N PHE A 373 -21.01 -12.81 25.22
CA PHE A 373 -20.64 -14.01 24.46
C PHE A 373 -21.58 -14.33 23.27
N PHE A 374 -22.24 -13.30 22.72
CA PHE A 374 -23.31 -13.38 21.69
C PHE A 374 -24.56 -14.15 22.15
N ARG A 375 -24.84 -14.19 23.46
CA ARG A 375 -25.97 -14.95 24.04
C ARG A 375 -27.33 -14.58 23.40
N GLY A 376 -28.04 -15.62 22.96
CA GLY A 376 -29.35 -15.50 22.33
C GLY A 376 -29.34 -14.90 20.92
N ILE A 377 -28.18 -14.79 20.27
CA ILE A 377 -28.07 -14.52 18.83
C ILE A 377 -28.03 -15.88 18.13
N GLN A 378 -29.06 -16.19 17.35
CA GLN A 378 -29.19 -17.45 16.60
C GLN A 378 -28.71 -17.25 15.15
N LEU A 379 -28.43 -18.35 14.44
CA LEU A 379 -27.98 -18.31 13.04
C LEU A 379 -28.94 -17.55 12.09
N ASN A 380 -30.23 -17.48 12.45
CA ASN A 380 -31.29 -16.78 11.73
C ASN A 380 -31.71 -15.45 12.40
N THR A 381 -31.01 -14.97 13.43
CA THR A 381 -31.26 -13.64 14.01
C THR A 381 -30.76 -12.57 13.05
N LEU A 382 -31.61 -11.59 12.72
CA LEU A 382 -31.33 -10.54 11.75
C LEU A 382 -31.25 -9.16 12.43
N THR A 383 -30.31 -8.34 11.97
CA THR A 383 -30.25 -6.90 12.20
C THR A 383 -30.70 -6.23 10.90
N GLY A 384 -31.92 -5.68 10.89
CA GLY A 384 -32.57 -5.33 9.62
C GLY A 384 -32.76 -6.58 8.75
N ALA A 385 -32.35 -6.52 7.48
CA ALA A 385 -32.44 -7.62 6.52
C ALA A 385 -31.21 -8.58 6.53
N ILE A 386 -30.25 -8.37 7.43
CA ILE A 386 -28.90 -8.97 7.38
C ILE A 386 -28.65 -9.81 8.64
N PRO A 387 -28.00 -11.00 8.58
CA PRO A 387 -27.70 -11.79 9.78
C PRO A 387 -26.88 -11.02 10.82
N THR A 388 -27.33 -11.01 12.07
CA THR A 388 -26.71 -10.27 13.18
C THR A 388 -25.26 -10.69 13.40
N TYR A 389 -24.89 -11.95 13.11
CA TYR A 389 -23.50 -12.40 13.14
C TYR A 389 -22.57 -11.59 12.23
N ILE A 390 -22.97 -11.29 10.98
CA ILE A 390 -22.11 -10.51 10.09
C ILE A 390 -22.17 -9.00 10.40
N PHE A 391 -23.31 -8.47 10.85
CA PHE A 391 -23.37 -7.11 11.40
C PHE A 391 -22.42 -6.92 12.59
N ALA A 392 -22.45 -7.85 13.56
CA ALA A 392 -21.57 -7.83 14.73
C ALA A 392 -20.09 -7.99 14.35
N THR A 393 -19.78 -8.74 13.29
CA THR A 393 -18.40 -8.93 12.80
C THR A 393 -17.91 -7.75 11.95
N PHE A 394 -18.80 -7.07 11.22
CA PHE A 394 -18.48 -5.80 10.55
C PHE A 394 -18.06 -4.75 11.59
N GLN A 395 -18.90 -4.52 12.60
CA GLN A 395 -18.64 -3.59 13.71
C GLN A 395 -17.43 -3.97 14.58
N MET A 396 -17.11 -5.27 14.69
CA MET A 396 -15.86 -5.75 15.32
C MET A 396 -14.62 -5.15 14.65
N GLY A 397 -14.62 -5.05 13.32
CA GLY A 397 -13.51 -4.49 12.55
C GLY A 397 -13.24 -3.02 12.88
N PHE A 398 -14.29 -2.24 13.11
CA PHE A 398 -14.19 -0.83 13.49
C PHE A 398 -13.57 -0.69 14.89
N ALA A 399 -14.01 -1.52 15.85
CA ALA A 399 -13.44 -1.58 17.19
C ALA A 399 -11.93 -1.89 17.18
N ILE A 400 -11.55 -2.91 16.40
CA ILE A 400 -10.16 -3.35 16.24
C ILE A 400 -9.29 -2.26 15.60
N VAL A 401 -9.74 -1.67 14.48
CA VAL A 401 -9.00 -0.60 13.79
C VAL A 401 -8.83 0.60 14.71
N THR A 402 -9.89 1.02 15.42
CA THR A 402 -9.83 2.19 16.31
C THR A 402 -8.77 2.04 17.39
N VAL A 403 -8.73 0.90 18.08
CA VAL A 403 -7.72 0.70 19.15
C VAL A 403 -6.32 0.50 18.56
N ALA A 404 -6.20 -0.05 17.34
CA ALA A 404 -4.92 -0.17 16.65
C ALA A 404 -4.34 1.21 16.23
N LEU A 405 -5.17 2.17 15.82
CA LEU A 405 -4.75 3.54 15.47
C LEU A 405 -4.01 4.24 16.62
N ILE A 406 -4.47 4.08 17.86
CA ILE A 406 -3.87 4.68 19.06
C ILE A 406 -2.39 4.28 19.23
N SER A 407 -1.98 3.12 18.70
CA SER A 407 -0.58 2.66 18.77
C SER A 407 0.41 3.63 18.10
N GLY A 408 -0.03 4.37 17.07
CA GLY A 408 0.81 5.34 16.37
C GLY A 408 1.21 6.55 17.23
N SER A 409 0.37 6.96 18.17
CA SER A 409 0.69 8.04 19.11
C SER A 409 1.68 7.61 20.21
N VAL A 410 1.86 6.31 20.45
CA VAL A 410 2.76 5.74 21.48
C VAL A 410 3.86 4.84 20.91
N ALA A 411 4.12 4.98 19.61
CA ALA A 411 5.23 4.33 18.93
C ALA A 411 6.55 4.57 19.68
N ASP A 412 7.45 3.59 19.54
CA ASP A 412 8.81 3.56 20.09
C ASP A 412 8.97 3.68 21.63
N ARG A 413 7.87 3.87 22.40
CA ARG A 413 7.92 4.01 23.88
C ARG A 413 6.91 3.18 24.68
N ALA A 414 5.86 2.63 24.09
CA ALA A 414 4.97 1.68 24.76
C ALA A 414 5.70 0.36 25.10
N ARG A 415 5.27 -0.36 26.16
CA ARG A 415 5.62 -1.77 26.39
C ARG A 415 4.43 -2.68 26.08
N MET A 416 4.71 -3.83 25.47
CA MET A 416 3.67 -4.81 25.12
C MET A 416 2.80 -5.23 26.31
N ARG A 417 3.39 -5.46 27.49
CA ARG A 417 2.63 -5.80 28.72
C ARG A 417 1.57 -4.75 29.11
N GLY A 418 1.84 -3.47 28.85
CA GLY A 418 0.85 -2.40 29.06
C GLY A 418 -0.16 -2.32 27.92
N TRP A 419 0.27 -2.52 26.68
CA TRP A 419 -0.61 -2.56 25.51
C TRP A 419 -1.67 -3.67 25.61
N LEU A 420 -1.27 -4.87 26.03
CA LEU A 420 -2.16 -6.03 26.22
C LEU A 420 -3.21 -5.84 27.32
N VAL A 421 -2.95 -4.96 28.30
CA VAL A 421 -3.94 -4.59 29.34
C VAL A 421 -4.77 -3.37 28.90
N PHE A 422 -4.14 -2.42 28.19
CA PHE A 422 -4.81 -1.23 27.67
C PHE A 422 -5.87 -1.58 26.62
N VAL A 423 -5.57 -2.45 25.64
CA VAL A 423 -6.47 -2.79 24.54
C VAL A 423 -7.85 -3.31 25.03
N PRO A 424 -7.96 -4.35 25.88
CA PRO A 424 -9.25 -4.80 26.40
C PRO A 424 -10.01 -3.74 27.18
N LEU A 425 -9.32 -3.01 28.07
CA LEU A 425 -9.96 -2.02 28.93
C LEU A 425 -10.44 -0.81 28.12
N TRP A 426 -9.66 -0.35 27.14
CA TRP A 426 -10.03 0.78 26.29
C TRP A 426 -11.21 0.44 25.38
N LEU A 427 -11.26 -0.79 24.84
CA LEU A 427 -12.40 -1.25 24.04
C LEU A 427 -13.70 -1.29 24.85
N LEU A 428 -13.67 -1.70 26.12
CA LEU A 428 -14.87 -1.80 26.95
C LEU A 428 -15.27 -0.46 27.60
N LEU A 429 -14.31 0.39 27.96
CA LEU A 429 -14.55 1.64 28.71
C LEU A 429 -14.62 2.90 27.83
N VAL A 430 -14.13 2.85 26.59
CA VAL A 430 -14.13 3.99 25.67
C VAL A 430 -14.80 3.63 24.33
N TYR A 431 -14.37 2.57 23.65
CA TYR A 431 -14.94 2.26 22.33
C TYR A 431 -16.40 1.82 22.40
N ALA A 432 -16.76 0.85 23.23
CA ALA A 432 -18.13 0.33 23.26
C ALA A 432 -19.18 1.40 23.67
N PRO A 433 -18.94 2.27 24.67
CA PRO A 433 -19.79 3.44 24.91
C PRO A 433 -19.82 4.41 23.73
N ALA A 434 -18.68 4.75 23.14
CA ALA A 434 -18.63 5.66 21.99
C ALA A 434 -19.41 5.14 20.77
N ALA A 435 -19.31 3.83 20.49
CA ALA A 435 -20.09 3.16 19.47
C ALA A 435 -21.59 3.11 19.83
N HIS A 436 -21.94 2.84 21.09
CA HIS A 436 -23.32 2.89 21.54
C HIS A 436 -23.94 4.27 21.32
N TRP A 437 -23.25 5.36 21.71
CA TRP A 437 -23.77 6.72 21.58
C TRP A 437 -24.14 7.10 20.14
N VAL A 438 -23.38 6.60 19.15
CA VAL A 438 -23.41 7.06 17.75
C VAL A 438 -24.07 6.07 16.80
N PHE A 439 -23.93 4.76 17.03
CA PHE A 439 -24.42 3.70 16.14
C PHE A 439 -25.57 2.86 16.71
N ALA A 440 -25.83 2.88 18.02
CA ALA A 440 -27.01 2.20 18.56
C ALA A 440 -28.28 3.04 18.27
N PRO A 441 -29.42 2.43 17.90
CA PRO A 441 -30.65 3.17 17.60
C PRO A 441 -31.11 4.05 18.77
N ASP A 442 -30.87 3.62 20.01
CA ASP A 442 -31.16 4.27 21.29
C ASP A 442 -30.01 5.16 21.82
N GLY A 443 -28.88 5.24 21.10
CA GLY A 443 -27.72 6.04 21.45
C GLY A 443 -27.99 7.55 21.50
N TRP A 444 -27.44 8.25 22.50
CA TRP A 444 -27.81 9.66 22.74
C TRP A 444 -27.35 10.64 21.65
N ILE A 445 -26.27 10.34 20.91
CA ILE A 445 -25.82 11.17 19.79
C ILE A 445 -26.68 10.89 18.54
N HIS A 446 -27.05 9.62 18.33
CA HIS A 446 -27.89 9.15 17.23
C HIS A 446 -29.33 9.69 17.32
N ASP A 447 -30.05 9.33 18.38
CA ASP A 447 -31.48 9.62 18.55
C ASP A 447 -31.71 11.03 19.12
N LYS A 448 -31.24 11.26 20.34
CA LYS A 448 -31.63 12.41 21.16
C LYS A 448 -31.02 13.72 20.69
N LEU A 449 -29.73 13.69 20.34
CA LEU A 449 -29.07 14.83 19.72
C LEU A 449 -29.39 14.91 18.22
N GLY A 450 -29.48 13.77 17.52
CA GLY A 450 -29.69 13.74 16.08
C GLY A 450 -28.52 14.34 15.29
N ALA A 451 -27.29 14.00 15.68
CA ALA A 451 -26.12 14.23 14.83
C ALA A 451 -26.13 13.27 13.62
N LEU A 452 -25.18 13.43 12.69
CA LEU A 452 -24.93 12.54 11.56
C LEU A 452 -23.47 12.08 11.57
N ASP A 453 -23.27 10.78 11.42
CA ASP A 453 -21.94 10.16 11.28
C ASP A 453 -22.09 8.81 10.58
N PHE A 454 -21.86 8.78 9.27
CA PHE A 454 -22.21 7.63 8.45
C PHE A 454 -21.37 6.37 8.70
N ALA A 455 -20.07 6.53 8.97
CA ALA A 455 -19.14 5.42 9.13
C ALA A 455 -18.12 5.59 10.28
N GLY A 456 -18.31 6.55 11.19
CA GLY A 456 -17.60 6.57 12.48
C GLY A 456 -16.53 7.65 12.66
N GLY A 457 -16.71 8.84 12.07
CA GLY A 457 -15.87 10.00 12.35
C GLY A 457 -15.81 10.38 13.84
N LEU A 458 -16.85 10.05 14.62
CA LEU A 458 -16.89 10.15 16.07
C LEU A 458 -16.25 8.92 16.75
N PRO A 459 -16.81 7.68 16.71
CA PRO A 459 -16.33 6.53 17.48
C PRO A 459 -15.01 5.92 17.00
N VAL A 460 -14.57 6.20 15.77
CA VAL A 460 -13.29 5.72 15.21
C VAL A 460 -12.28 6.86 15.09
N GLU A 461 -12.55 7.86 14.25
CA GLU A 461 -11.52 8.84 13.85
C GLU A 461 -11.18 9.83 14.97
N LEU A 462 -12.18 10.58 15.45
CA LEU A 462 -12.01 11.51 16.55
C LEU A 462 -11.69 10.78 17.86
N ASN A 463 -12.32 9.63 18.10
CA ASN A 463 -12.05 8.82 19.28
C ASN A 463 -10.59 8.34 19.33
N SER A 464 -10.06 7.74 18.25
CA SER A 464 -8.65 7.32 18.21
C SER A 464 -7.67 8.50 18.25
N GLY A 465 -8.00 9.64 17.64
CA GLY A 465 -7.19 10.86 17.74
C GLY A 465 -7.18 11.48 19.14
N ALA A 466 -8.33 11.57 19.82
CA ALA A 466 -8.43 12.09 21.19
C ALA A 466 -7.78 11.14 22.21
N ALA A 467 -7.98 9.83 22.04
CA ALA A 467 -7.29 8.79 22.79
C ALA A 467 -5.77 8.83 22.55
N GLY A 468 -5.33 8.99 21.30
CA GLY A 468 -3.92 9.17 20.91
C GLY A 468 -3.27 10.36 21.60
N LEU A 469 -3.93 11.51 21.60
CA LEU A 469 -3.49 12.70 22.33
C LEU A 469 -3.39 12.43 23.85
N ALA A 470 -4.37 11.73 24.42
CA ALA A 470 -4.39 11.37 25.83
C ALA A 470 -3.25 10.42 26.23
N VAL A 471 -2.98 9.36 25.46
CA VAL A 471 -1.85 8.46 25.75
C VAL A 471 -0.50 9.15 25.54
N ALA A 472 -0.37 10.02 24.53
CA ALA A 472 0.85 10.79 24.28
C ALA A 472 1.14 11.76 25.45
N VAL A 473 0.13 12.45 25.97
CA VAL A 473 0.25 13.34 27.14
C VAL A 473 0.47 12.56 28.45
N ALA A 474 -0.17 11.40 28.62
CA ALA A 474 -0.06 10.58 29.83
C ALA A 474 1.31 9.90 29.95
N LEU A 475 1.81 9.28 28.87
CA LEU A 475 3.10 8.57 28.88
C LEU A 475 4.29 9.51 28.65
N ARG A 476 4.09 10.58 27.86
CA ARG A 476 5.10 11.57 27.41
C ARG A 476 6.22 11.01 26.53
N GLY A 477 6.61 11.78 25.53
CA GLY A 477 7.84 11.56 24.76
C GLY A 477 9.10 11.93 25.54
N PRO A 478 10.28 11.38 25.19
CA PRO A 478 11.57 11.82 25.72
C PRO A 478 11.87 13.30 25.42
N ARG A 479 12.66 13.97 26.28
CA ARG A 479 12.83 15.44 26.26
C ARG A 479 13.36 16.03 24.96
N ASP A 480 14.03 15.23 24.14
CA ASP A 480 14.68 15.62 22.89
C ASP A 480 13.94 15.18 21.63
N TRP A 481 12.73 14.60 21.75
CA TRP A 481 11.96 14.04 20.62
C TRP A 481 11.84 15.01 19.44
N ALA A 482 11.54 16.29 19.70
CA ALA A 482 11.35 17.33 18.68
C ALA A 482 12.63 17.74 17.93
N ARG A 483 13.81 17.25 18.35
CA ARG A 483 15.10 17.44 17.66
C ARG A 483 15.52 16.23 16.83
N ARG A 484 14.75 15.13 16.87
CA ARG A 484 15.04 13.89 16.15
C ARG A 484 14.27 13.84 14.84
N GLU A 485 14.97 13.49 13.76
CA GLU A 485 14.33 13.21 12.49
C GLU A 485 13.80 11.76 12.51
N GLU A 486 12.49 11.59 12.67
CA GLU A 486 11.78 10.31 12.51
C GLU A 486 11.84 9.89 11.03
N ARG A 487 12.98 9.33 10.60
CA ARG A 487 13.16 8.83 9.23
C ARG A 487 12.42 7.49 9.04
N PRO A 488 11.49 7.38 8.08
CA PRO A 488 10.77 6.14 7.82
C PRO A 488 11.74 5.06 7.35
N ASN A 489 11.70 3.89 7.98
CA ASN A 489 12.63 2.80 7.65
C ASN A 489 12.37 2.18 6.27
N ASN A 490 11.12 2.20 5.79
CA ASN A 490 10.73 1.55 4.55
C ASN A 490 9.53 2.24 3.89
N ILE A 491 9.79 3.29 3.10
CA ILE A 491 8.74 4.04 2.37
C ILE A 491 7.88 3.13 1.47
N PRO A 492 8.42 2.15 0.71
CA PRO A 492 7.59 1.16 0.01
C PRO A 492 6.60 0.41 0.92
N LEU A 493 6.98 0.06 2.15
CA LEU A 493 6.08 -0.57 3.12
C LEU A 493 4.97 0.38 3.60
N VAL A 494 5.29 1.67 3.79
CA VAL A 494 4.30 2.73 4.07
C VAL A 494 3.26 2.80 2.95
N VAL A 495 3.72 2.79 1.68
CA VAL A 495 2.83 2.83 0.49
C VAL A 495 1.97 1.57 0.39
N ILE A 496 2.52 0.38 0.66
CA ILE A 496 1.74 -0.88 0.72
C ILE A 496 0.68 -0.82 1.82
N GLY A 497 1.03 -0.30 3.00
CA GLY A 497 0.10 -0.11 4.11
C GLY A 497 -1.06 0.81 3.75
N VAL A 498 -0.79 1.99 3.16
CA VAL A 498 -1.85 2.89 2.68
C VAL A 498 -2.67 2.26 1.55
N GLY A 499 -2.07 1.48 0.64
CA GLY A 499 -2.82 0.76 -0.39
C GLY A 499 -3.83 -0.25 0.17
N LEU A 500 -3.47 -0.97 1.23
CA LEU A 500 -4.37 -1.88 1.94
C LEU A 500 -5.41 -1.14 2.78
N LEU A 501 -5.05 -0.03 3.43
CA LEU A 501 -6.00 0.85 4.12
C LEU A 501 -7.03 1.43 3.14
N TRP A 502 -6.60 1.90 1.96
CA TRP A 502 -7.46 2.45 0.91
C TRP A 502 -8.45 1.42 0.38
N PHE A 503 -7.98 0.21 0.11
CA PHE A 503 -8.84 -0.91 -0.27
C PHE A 503 -9.86 -1.26 0.83
N GLY A 504 -9.41 -1.34 2.08
CA GLY A 504 -10.28 -1.61 3.22
C GLY A 504 -11.32 -0.51 3.47
N TRP A 505 -10.96 0.75 3.20
CA TRP A 505 -11.83 1.92 3.39
C TRP A 505 -13.09 1.90 2.53
N PHE A 506 -13.05 1.22 1.37
CA PHE A 506 -14.26 0.99 0.58
C PHE A 506 -15.27 0.17 1.38
N GLY A 507 -14.86 -0.98 1.92
CA GLY A 507 -15.71 -1.79 2.81
C GLY A 507 -16.13 -1.04 4.07
N PHE A 508 -15.23 -0.23 4.65
CA PHE A 508 -15.50 0.58 5.83
C PHE A 508 -16.63 1.60 5.60
N ASN A 509 -16.48 2.45 4.59
CA ASN A 509 -17.44 3.53 4.33
C ASN A 509 -18.72 2.99 3.66
N SER A 510 -18.59 2.24 2.56
CA SER A 510 -19.76 1.78 1.79
C SER A 510 -20.43 0.50 2.32
N GLY A 511 -19.80 -0.20 3.27
CA GLY A 511 -20.45 -1.24 4.07
C GLY A 511 -21.37 -0.66 5.16
N SER A 512 -21.08 0.53 5.67
CA SER A 512 -21.89 1.21 6.70
C SER A 512 -23.28 1.64 6.22
N ALA A 513 -23.52 1.62 4.90
CA ALA A 513 -24.86 1.74 4.31
C ALA A 513 -25.78 0.55 4.62
N LEU A 514 -25.23 -0.59 5.07
CA LEU A 514 -25.88 -1.85 5.42
C LEU A 514 -26.79 -2.42 4.31
N ASN A 515 -28.00 -1.90 4.18
CA ASN A 515 -29.04 -2.32 3.25
C ASN A 515 -29.46 -1.24 2.22
N ASP A 516 -28.98 0.01 2.33
CA ASP A 516 -29.18 1.02 1.29
C ASP A 516 -28.08 0.92 0.21
N GLN A 517 -28.37 0.14 -0.84
CA GLN A 517 -27.50 -0.03 -2.00
C GLN A 517 -27.29 1.27 -2.81
N GLY A 518 -28.20 2.25 -2.71
CA GLY A 518 -28.06 3.55 -3.35
C GLY A 518 -27.02 4.42 -2.64
N THR A 519 -27.12 4.52 -1.32
CA THR A 519 -26.16 5.26 -0.50
C THR A 519 -24.82 4.52 -0.39
N ALA A 520 -24.79 3.19 -0.44
CA ALA A 520 -23.54 2.41 -0.56
C ALA A 520 -22.71 2.84 -1.79
N ALA A 521 -23.35 2.95 -2.96
CA ALA A 521 -22.68 3.38 -4.19
C ALA A 521 -22.19 4.84 -4.12
N ALA A 522 -22.96 5.73 -3.49
CA ALA A 522 -22.55 7.11 -3.24
C ALA A 522 -21.34 7.18 -2.29
N ALA A 523 -21.37 6.44 -1.17
CA ALA A 523 -20.28 6.34 -0.21
C ALA A 523 -19.00 5.78 -0.82
N PHE A 524 -19.09 4.79 -1.70
CA PHE A 524 -17.93 4.23 -2.41
C PHE A 524 -17.24 5.30 -3.29
N LEU A 525 -18.02 6.03 -4.08
CA LEU A 525 -17.52 7.12 -4.94
C LEU A 525 -16.94 8.26 -4.11
N ASN A 526 -17.67 8.72 -3.09
CA ASN A 526 -17.25 9.79 -2.19
C ASN A 526 -15.94 9.45 -1.47
N THR A 527 -15.75 8.18 -1.07
CA THR A 527 -14.52 7.67 -0.46
C THR A 527 -13.30 7.84 -1.38
N GLN A 528 -13.44 7.43 -2.64
CA GLN A 528 -12.39 7.60 -3.66
C GLN A 528 -12.08 9.09 -3.94
N LEU A 529 -13.11 9.95 -3.94
CA LEU A 529 -12.94 11.39 -4.20
C LEU A 529 -12.30 12.14 -3.02
N GLY A 530 -12.71 11.84 -1.79
CA GLY A 530 -12.16 12.47 -0.58
C GLY A 530 -10.67 12.18 -0.40
N GLY A 531 -10.27 10.90 -0.50
CA GLY A 531 -8.86 10.50 -0.47
C GLY A 531 -8.04 11.16 -1.58
N ALA A 532 -8.51 11.06 -2.84
CA ALA A 532 -7.78 11.62 -3.99
C ALA A 532 -7.65 13.15 -3.96
N ALA A 533 -8.65 13.86 -3.43
CA ALA A 533 -8.61 15.32 -3.34
C ALA A 533 -7.64 15.82 -2.26
N ALA A 534 -7.52 15.13 -1.12
CA ALA A 534 -6.53 15.47 -0.09
C ALA A 534 -5.09 15.30 -0.58
N MET A 535 -4.83 14.30 -1.45
CA MET A 535 -3.55 14.12 -2.15
C MET A 535 -3.20 15.26 -3.12
N VAL A 536 -4.10 16.23 -3.37
CA VAL A 536 -3.78 17.46 -4.11
C VAL A 536 -3.33 18.57 -3.17
N THR A 537 -4.06 18.83 -2.09
CA THR A 537 -3.80 20.02 -1.24
C THR A 537 -2.64 19.86 -0.27
N TRP A 538 -2.50 18.72 0.41
CA TRP A 538 -1.38 18.52 1.34
C TRP A 538 -0.02 18.63 0.64
N PRO A 539 0.24 18.00 -0.53
CA PRO A 539 1.54 18.15 -1.20
C PRO A 539 1.82 19.57 -1.69
N LEU A 540 0.78 20.36 -2.01
CA LEU A 540 0.95 21.79 -2.32
C LEU A 540 1.35 22.59 -1.06
N VAL A 541 0.74 22.31 0.09
CA VAL A 541 1.12 22.91 1.39
C VAL A 541 2.54 22.48 1.80
N GLU A 542 2.90 21.21 1.65
CA GLU A 542 4.24 20.69 1.90
C GLU A 542 5.28 21.36 0.99
N LYS A 543 4.97 21.46 -0.31
CA LYS A 543 5.82 22.13 -1.31
C LYS A 543 6.03 23.61 -1.00
N TRP A 544 4.99 24.29 -0.56
CA TRP A 544 5.04 25.70 -0.17
C TRP A 544 5.86 25.92 1.12
N ARG A 545 5.69 25.07 2.13
CA ARG A 545 6.38 25.18 3.44
C ARG A 545 7.83 24.71 3.44
N THR A 546 8.16 23.69 2.63
CA THR A 546 9.46 22.97 2.71
C THR A 546 10.29 23.04 1.42
N GLY A 547 9.71 23.54 0.33
CA GLY A 547 10.30 23.49 -1.01
C GLY A 547 10.31 22.10 -1.67
N ARG A 548 9.83 21.05 -0.98
CA ARG A 548 9.84 19.65 -1.44
C ARG A 548 8.46 18.99 -1.27
N VAL A 549 8.27 17.83 -1.90
CA VAL A 549 7.12 16.94 -1.68
C VAL A 549 7.70 15.59 -1.26
N SER A 550 7.14 14.96 -0.23
CA SER A 550 7.54 13.63 0.22
C SER A 550 6.49 12.58 -0.15
N THR A 551 6.92 11.37 -0.52
CA THR A 551 6.01 10.24 -0.77
C THR A 551 5.15 9.93 0.45
N THR A 552 5.73 10.05 1.65
CA THR A 552 5.04 9.95 2.95
C THR A 552 3.95 11.00 3.11
N GLY A 553 4.24 12.28 2.83
CA GLY A 553 3.23 13.35 2.87
C GLY A 553 2.09 13.10 1.88
N VAL A 554 2.42 12.67 0.65
CA VAL A 554 1.42 12.32 -0.38
C VAL A 554 0.49 11.18 0.07
N VAL A 555 1.00 10.12 0.69
CA VAL A 555 0.13 8.99 1.10
C VAL A 555 -0.62 9.26 2.41
N SER A 556 -0.01 9.94 3.39
CA SER A 556 -0.70 10.38 4.62
C SER A 556 -1.80 11.40 4.32
N ALA A 557 -1.66 12.20 3.26
CA ALA A 557 -2.73 13.05 2.75
C ALA A 557 -3.93 12.24 2.25
N GLY A 558 -3.69 11.15 1.51
CA GLY A 558 -4.73 10.22 1.09
C GLY A 558 -5.51 9.67 2.29
N VAL A 559 -4.80 9.21 3.32
CA VAL A 559 -5.41 8.78 4.59
C VAL A 559 -6.24 9.91 5.21
N ALA A 560 -5.70 11.12 5.36
CA ALA A 560 -6.44 12.25 5.94
C ALA A 560 -7.72 12.62 5.16
N GLY A 561 -7.71 12.49 3.84
CA GLY A 561 -8.90 12.66 3.00
C GLY A 561 -9.94 11.54 3.17
N MET A 562 -9.50 10.32 3.46
CA MET A 562 -10.38 9.19 3.75
C MET A 562 -10.98 9.30 5.16
N VAL A 563 -10.19 9.66 6.17
CA VAL A 563 -10.65 10.01 7.53
C VAL A 563 -11.74 11.08 7.49
N ALA A 564 -11.50 12.19 6.77
CA ALA A 564 -12.45 13.28 6.71
C ALA A 564 -13.73 12.95 5.92
N ILE A 565 -13.69 11.97 5.01
CA ILE A 565 -14.90 11.51 4.33
C ILE A 565 -15.60 10.35 5.06
N THR A 566 -14.97 9.67 6.02
CA THR A 566 -15.60 8.64 6.89
C THR A 566 -16.99 9.07 7.40
N PRO A 567 -17.17 10.17 8.17
CA PRO A 567 -18.48 10.57 8.68
C PRO A 567 -19.46 11.08 7.61
N ALA A 568 -18.95 11.43 6.42
CA ALA A 568 -19.69 12.22 5.43
C ALA A 568 -20.02 11.47 4.13
N CYS A 569 -19.41 10.31 3.92
CA CYS A 569 -19.44 9.59 2.64
C CYS A 569 -20.86 9.19 2.21
N GLY A 570 -21.75 8.87 3.13
CA GLY A 570 -23.18 8.63 2.86
C GLY A 570 -24.10 9.82 3.16
N GLU A 571 -23.59 11.02 3.46
CA GLU A 571 -24.40 12.19 3.83
C GLU A 571 -24.40 13.29 2.75
N ILE A 572 -23.28 13.43 2.04
CA ILE A 572 -22.98 14.55 1.13
C ILE A 572 -22.84 14.08 -0.33
N ASN A 573 -22.99 15.01 -1.27
CA ASN A 573 -22.84 14.69 -2.70
C ASN A 573 -21.34 14.67 -3.15
N PRO A 574 -21.03 14.12 -4.34
CA PRO A 574 -19.65 14.02 -4.85
C PRO A 574 -18.85 15.33 -4.93
N LEU A 575 -19.51 16.48 -5.13
CA LEU A 575 -18.83 17.79 -5.10
C LEU A 575 -18.42 18.14 -3.66
N GLY A 576 -19.32 17.94 -2.70
CA GLY A 576 -19.00 18.04 -1.27
C GLY A 576 -17.87 17.10 -0.85
N ALA A 577 -17.81 15.89 -1.41
CA ALA A 577 -16.74 14.93 -1.13
C ALA A 577 -15.35 15.40 -1.61
N VAL A 578 -15.27 15.94 -2.82
CA VAL A 578 -14.04 16.57 -3.32
C VAL A 578 -13.63 17.74 -2.44
N ILE A 579 -14.54 18.65 -2.09
CA ILE A 579 -14.23 19.81 -1.24
C ILE A 579 -13.78 19.35 0.16
N THR A 580 -14.41 18.32 0.73
CA THR A 580 -14.03 17.70 2.02
C THR A 580 -12.59 17.19 1.98
N GLY A 581 -12.20 16.47 0.93
CA GLY A 581 -10.82 16.02 0.74
C GLY A 581 -9.83 17.18 0.58
N LEU A 582 -10.15 18.19 -0.26
CA LEU A 582 -9.31 19.39 -0.44
C LEU A 582 -9.07 20.10 0.91
N VAL A 583 -10.11 20.30 1.71
CA VAL A 583 -10.03 20.94 3.04
C VAL A 583 -9.26 20.07 4.02
N ALA A 584 -9.49 18.76 4.05
CA ALA A 584 -8.77 17.83 4.93
C ALA A 584 -7.26 17.81 4.66
N GLY A 585 -6.86 17.70 3.38
CA GLY A 585 -5.45 17.75 3.01
C GLY A 585 -4.78 19.09 3.37
N LEU A 586 -5.51 20.20 3.28
CA LEU A 586 -5.04 21.52 3.70
C LEU A 586 -4.88 21.61 5.23
N VAL A 587 -5.92 21.25 5.99
CA VAL A 587 -5.97 21.41 7.45
C VAL A 587 -5.01 20.44 8.14
N CYS A 588 -5.02 19.15 7.76
CA CYS A 588 -4.19 18.13 8.41
C CYS A 588 -2.68 18.38 8.17
N ALA A 589 -2.30 18.92 7.00
CA ALA A 589 -0.92 19.33 6.71
C ALA A 589 -0.38 20.43 7.66
N PHE A 590 -1.26 21.24 8.27
CA PHE A 590 -0.89 22.13 9.37
C PHE A 590 -1.00 21.44 10.73
N ALA A 591 -2.06 20.65 10.96
CA ALA A 591 -2.33 19.96 12.22
C ALA A 591 -1.17 19.07 12.70
N VAL A 592 -0.58 18.27 11.81
CA VAL A 592 0.60 17.42 12.13
C VAL A 592 1.80 18.23 12.63
N THR A 593 1.90 19.52 12.28
CA THR A 593 2.98 20.39 12.75
C THR A 593 2.68 21.11 14.07
N LEU A 594 1.45 21.02 14.60
CA LEU A 594 1.09 21.58 15.91
C LEU A 594 1.74 20.80 17.06
N LYS A 595 2.07 19.51 16.86
CA LYS A 595 2.69 18.66 17.88
C LYS A 595 4.01 19.25 18.42
N TYR A 596 4.81 19.84 17.54
CA TYR A 596 6.04 20.57 17.89
C TYR A 596 5.78 21.87 18.66
N ARG A 597 4.66 22.57 18.39
CA ARG A 597 4.27 23.81 19.10
C ARG A 597 3.76 23.53 20.52
N PHE A 598 3.05 22.43 20.71
CA PHE A 598 2.51 22.02 22.02
C PHE A 598 3.44 21.10 22.82
N GLY A 599 4.57 20.67 22.25
CA GLY A 599 5.56 19.82 22.92
C GLY A 599 5.11 18.36 23.11
N VAL A 600 4.07 17.92 22.41
CA VAL A 600 3.49 16.58 22.53
C VAL A 600 4.05 15.66 21.44
N ASP A 601 4.65 14.55 21.86
CA ASP A 601 5.13 13.48 20.97
C ASP A 601 3.96 12.60 20.49
N ASP A 602 3.17 13.11 19.53
CA ASP A 602 2.27 12.29 18.73
C ASP A 602 3.06 11.70 17.55
N THR A 603 3.68 10.55 17.78
CA THR A 603 4.83 10.10 16.99
C THR A 603 4.49 9.89 15.52
N LEU A 604 3.41 9.15 15.22
CA LEU A 604 2.92 8.87 13.86
C LEU A 604 1.68 9.69 13.46
N ASP A 605 1.52 10.89 14.02
CA ASP A 605 0.55 11.91 13.58
C ASP A 605 -0.94 11.52 13.67
N VAL A 606 -1.31 10.62 14.57
CA VAL A 606 -2.70 10.14 14.74
C VAL A 606 -3.66 11.27 15.14
N VAL A 607 -3.21 12.22 15.96
CA VAL A 607 -3.99 13.39 16.37
C VAL A 607 -4.18 14.33 15.18
N GLY A 608 -3.13 14.54 14.39
CA GLY A 608 -3.16 15.44 13.23
C GLY A 608 -3.89 14.88 12.01
N VAL A 609 -3.90 13.56 11.83
CA VAL A 609 -4.58 12.85 10.74
C VAL A 609 -5.99 12.43 11.14
N HIS A 610 -6.14 11.57 12.15
CA HIS A 610 -7.44 10.99 12.55
C HIS A 610 -8.27 11.96 13.40
N GLY A 611 -7.66 12.57 14.42
CA GLY A 611 -8.35 13.52 15.30
C GLY A 611 -8.87 14.76 14.55
N VAL A 612 -7.97 15.51 13.92
CA VAL A 612 -8.34 16.73 13.18
C VAL A 612 -9.03 16.43 11.85
N GLY A 613 -8.72 15.31 11.18
CA GLY A 613 -9.44 14.86 10.00
C GLY A 613 -10.90 14.50 10.31
N GLY A 614 -11.14 13.77 11.40
CA GLY A 614 -12.49 13.41 11.87
C GLY A 614 -13.31 14.65 12.23
N ILE A 615 -12.74 15.61 12.96
CA ILE A 615 -13.37 16.92 13.23
C ILE A 615 -13.71 17.65 11.93
N THR A 616 -12.78 17.67 10.97
CA THR A 616 -12.99 18.31 9.66
C THR A 616 -14.16 17.65 8.93
N GLY A 617 -14.20 16.32 8.88
CA GLY A 617 -15.31 15.57 8.28
C GLY A 617 -16.66 15.86 8.92
N LEU A 618 -16.74 15.79 10.25
CA LEU A 618 -17.97 16.04 11.01
C LEU A 618 -18.50 17.47 10.83
N ILE A 619 -17.62 18.46 10.72
CA ILE A 619 -17.98 19.83 10.34
C ILE A 619 -18.49 19.88 8.89
N MET A 620 -17.82 19.21 7.96
CA MET A 620 -18.24 19.18 6.55
C MET A 620 -19.59 18.50 6.35
N VAL A 621 -19.99 17.53 7.18
CA VAL A 621 -21.38 17.02 7.23
C VAL A 621 -22.36 18.16 7.58
N GLY A 622 -22.09 18.90 8.66
CA GLY A 622 -22.94 20.03 9.08
C GLY A 622 -23.06 21.16 8.06
N LEU A 623 -22.11 21.25 7.11
CA LEU A 623 -22.12 22.20 6.01
C LEU A 623 -22.77 21.65 4.72
N PHE A 624 -22.47 20.41 4.34
CA PHE A 624 -22.75 19.84 3.02
C PHE A 624 -23.74 18.65 2.98
N ALA A 625 -24.34 18.25 4.11
CA ALA A 625 -25.41 17.25 4.12
C ALA A 625 -26.58 17.66 3.21
N THR A 626 -27.17 16.70 2.50
CA THR A 626 -28.26 16.97 1.54
C THR A 626 -29.49 16.11 1.84
N ALA A 627 -30.69 16.68 1.72
CA ALA A 627 -31.94 15.97 2.02
C ALA A 627 -32.15 14.72 1.16
N ARG A 628 -31.59 14.73 -0.06
CA ARG A 628 -31.65 13.61 -1.01
C ARG A 628 -30.88 12.37 -0.56
N ILE A 629 -29.91 12.51 0.33
CA ILE A 629 -29.04 11.40 0.77
C ILE A 629 -29.21 11.19 2.29
N SER A 630 -28.89 12.20 3.09
CA SER A 630 -28.96 12.16 4.57
C SER A 630 -30.36 12.31 5.18
N GLY A 631 -31.38 12.65 4.38
CA GLY A 631 -32.69 13.09 4.87
C GLY A 631 -32.69 14.42 5.65
N ARG A 632 -31.54 15.09 5.78
CA ARG A 632 -31.34 16.36 6.50
C ARG A 632 -30.59 17.35 5.59
N GLU A 633 -30.53 18.63 5.96
CA GLU A 633 -29.81 19.64 5.19
C GLU A 633 -28.72 20.32 6.01
N GLY A 634 -27.54 20.44 5.43
CA GLY A 634 -26.44 21.23 5.97
C GLY A 634 -26.63 22.72 5.73
N LEU A 635 -25.78 23.53 6.35
CA LEU A 635 -25.85 24.99 6.30
C LEU A 635 -25.89 25.55 4.87
N PHE A 636 -25.14 24.95 3.92
CA PHE A 636 -25.10 25.41 2.52
C PHE A 636 -26.26 24.91 1.65
N TYR A 637 -27.12 24.04 2.18
CA TYR A 637 -28.31 23.51 1.48
C TYR A 637 -29.64 24.04 2.04
N GLY A 638 -29.61 24.82 3.13
CA GLY A 638 -30.79 25.51 3.66
C GLY A 638 -31.18 25.13 5.10
N GLY A 639 -30.65 24.03 5.64
CA GLY A 639 -30.97 23.52 6.98
C GLY A 639 -30.48 24.38 8.16
N GLY A 640 -29.83 25.52 7.88
CA GLY A 640 -29.37 26.48 8.86
C GLY A 640 -28.31 25.92 9.83
N TRP A 641 -28.21 26.53 11.00
CA TRP A 641 -27.19 26.21 12.01
C TRP A 641 -27.50 24.96 12.85
N SER A 642 -28.70 24.39 12.74
CA SER A 642 -29.17 23.30 13.62
C SER A 642 -28.31 22.04 13.50
N LEU A 643 -28.12 21.52 12.28
CA LEU A 643 -27.29 20.33 12.06
C LEU A 643 -25.83 20.58 12.45
N LEU A 644 -25.24 21.69 12.02
CA LEU A 644 -23.85 22.04 12.35
C LEU A 644 -23.63 22.18 13.88
N GLY A 645 -24.58 22.78 14.60
CA GLY A 645 -24.53 22.85 16.06
C GLY A 645 -24.56 21.48 16.74
N LYS A 646 -25.36 20.53 16.21
CA LYS A 646 -25.38 19.13 16.67
C LYS A 646 -24.05 18.42 16.39
N GLN A 647 -23.46 18.59 15.21
CA GLN A 647 -22.14 18.06 14.88
C GLN A 647 -21.06 18.58 15.85
N VAL A 648 -21.04 19.88 16.13
CA VAL A 648 -20.08 20.49 17.06
C VAL A 648 -20.27 19.98 18.49
N LEU A 649 -21.51 19.83 18.98
CA LEU A 649 -21.76 19.27 20.31
C LEU A 649 -21.33 17.80 20.41
N ALA A 650 -21.60 16.99 19.40
CA ALA A 650 -21.15 15.60 19.34
C ALA A 650 -19.61 15.49 19.32
N VAL A 651 -18.93 16.32 18.52
CA VAL A 651 -17.47 16.45 18.47
C VAL A 651 -16.90 16.78 19.85
N LEU A 652 -17.43 17.80 20.52
CA LEU A 652 -16.94 18.23 21.83
C LEU A 652 -17.14 17.15 22.91
N ALA A 653 -18.31 16.50 22.93
CA ALA A 653 -18.61 15.44 23.89
C ALA A 653 -17.73 14.20 23.66
N MET A 654 -17.58 13.74 22.41
CA MET A 654 -16.74 12.59 22.06
C MET A 654 -15.26 12.85 22.36
N ALA A 655 -14.73 14.00 21.97
CA ALA A 655 -13.33 14.38 22.22
C ALA A 655 -13.04 14.47 23.73
N ALA A 656 -13.93 15.10 24.50
CA ALA A 656 -13.76 15.23 25.95
C ALA A 656 -13.83 13.87 26.66
N PHE A 657 -14.84 13.04 26.36
CA PHE A 657 -14.99 11.69 26.90
C PHE A 657 -13.77 10.82 26.61
N SER A 658 -13.42 10.70 25.33
CA SER A 658 -12.31 9.87 24.88
C SER A 658 -10.99 10.33 25.50
N PHE A 659 -10.69 11.63 25.47
CA PHE A 659 -9.45 12.15 26.06
C PHE A 659 -9.37 11.88 27.58
N LEU A 660 -10.42 12.20 28.34
CA LEU A 660 -10.40 12.11 29.80
C LEU A 660 -10.33 10.65 30.29
N VAL A 661 -11.17 9.77 29.74
CA VAL A 661 -11.19 8.35 30.15
C VAL A 661 -9.91 7.65 29.69
N THR A 662 -9.42 7.92 28.47
CA THR A 662 -8.16 7.35 27.98
C THR A 662 -6.96 7.83 28.80
N TRP A 663 -6.90 9.11 29.19
CA TRP A 663 -5.80 9.65 30.00
C TRP A 663 -5.74 9.03 31.39
N LEU A 664 -6.91 8.85 32.02
CA LEU A 664 -7.03 8.17 33.31
C LEU A 664 -6.63 6.69 33.17
N LEU A 665 -7.18 5.97 32.18
CA LEU A 665 -6.87 4.57 31.93
C LEU A 665 -5.37 4.37 31.65
N ALA A 666 -4.77 5.20 30.79
CA ALA A 666 -3.34 5.11 30.46
C ALA A 666 -2.45 5.31 31.69
N LYS A 667 -2.84 6.21 32.61
CA LYS A 667 -2.16 6.38 33.91
C LYS A 667 -2.34 5.17 34.83
N LEU A 668 -3.55 4.62 34.93
CA LEU A 668 -3.83 3.45 35.77
C LEU A 668 -3.07 2.20 35.27
N VAL A 669 -3.09 1.94 33.96
CA VAL A 669 -2.29 0.86 33.33
C VAL A 669 -0.79 1.13 33.48
N HIS A 670 -0.35 2.39 33.41
CA HIS A 670 1.05 2.73 33.67
C HIS A 670 1.46 2.45 35.13
N ALA A 671 0.63 2.79 36.11
CA ALA A 671 0.90 2.54 37.53
C ALA A 671 0.83 1.05 37.89
N ALA A 672 -0.12 0.30 37.31
CA ALA A 672 -0.35 -1.12 37.64
C ALA A 672 0.65 -2.08 36.96
N VAL A 673 1.00 -1.85 35.68
CA VAL A 673 1.84 -2.79 34.90
C VAL A 673 2.98 -2.12 34.11
N GLY A 674 3.20 -0.81 34.25
CA GLY A 674 4.32 -0.10 33.60
C GLY A 674 4.22 -0.07 32.07
N PHE A 675 3.34 0.78 31.56
CA PHE A 675 2.97 0.92 30.14
C PHE A 675 4.05 1.57 29.25
N ARG A 676 5.01 2.31 29.83
CA ARG A 676 6.10 2.97 29.07
C ARG A 676 7.45 2.34 29.37
N ALA A 677 8.36 2.34 28.40
CA ALA A 677 9.78 2.08 28.64
C ALA A 677 10.38 3.07 29.68
N GLU A 678 11.36 2.60 30.45
CA GLU A 678 12.17 3.41 31.38
C GLU A 678 13.40 3.97 30.67
N ALA A 679 14.20 3.10 30.05
CA ALA A 679 15.32 3.49 29.21
C ALA A 679 14.81 4.14 27.90
N ALA A 680 15.22 5.38 27.64
CA ALA A 680 14.87 6.07 26.40
C ALA A 680 15.73 5.53 25.23
N TYR A 681 15.08 5.00 24.20
CA TYR A 681 15.63 4.60 22.90
C TYR A 681 16.74 3.52 22.85
N ALA A 682 17.41 3.18 23.95
CA ALA A 682 18.54 2.23 23.93
C ALA A 682 18.10 0.78 23.65
N HIS A 683 17.15 0.26 24.42
CA HIS A 683 16.64 -1.11 24.32
C HIS A 683 15.17 -1.09 23.85
N VAL A 684 14.85 -1.89 22.83
CA VAL A 684 13.47 -2.14 22.39
C VAL A 684 12.94 -3.35 23.16
N PRO A 685 11.83 -3.26 23.92
CA PRO A 685 11.34 -4.38 24.72
C PRO A 685 11.10 -5.65 23.88
N GLY A 686 11.91 -6.68 24.10
CA GLY A 686 11.87 -7.95 23.36
C GLY A 686 12.68 -7.98 22.05
N GLY A 687 13.39 -6.91 21.69
CA GLY A 687 14.26 -6.85 20.50
C GLY A 687 15.55 -7.69 20.60
N GLU A 688 15.85 -8.24 21.78
CA GLU A 688 16.92 -9.20 22.01
C GLU A 688 16.52 -10.64 21.62
N ALA A 689 15.21 -10.93 21.54
CA ALA A 689 14.69 -12.25 21.18
C ALA A 689 14.29 -12.38 19.70
N GLU A 690 14.09 -11.26 19.00
CA GLU A 690 13.71 -11.24 17.59
C GLU A 690 14.12 -9.92 16.93
N THR A 691 14.75 -10.00 15.76
CA THR A 691 15.16 -8.84 14.94
C THR A 691 14.60 -8.97 13.53
N ALA A 692 13.85 -7.97 13.05
CA ALA A 692 13.26 -8.01 11.69
C ALA A 692 14.30 -8.02 10.56
N TYR A 693 15.48 -7.47 10.83
CA TYR A 693 16.60 -7.36 9.91
C TYR A 693 17.89 -7.48 10.73
N ASP A 694 18.91 -8.18 10.22
CA ASP A 694 20.18 -8.29 10.93
C ASP A 694 21.07 -7.05 10.72
N THR A 695 20.65 -5.95 11.34
CA THR A 695 21.36 -4.67 11.29
C THR A 695 22.66 -4.72 12.08
N LEU A 696 22.78 -5.56 13.11
CA LEU A 696 24.01 -5.69 13.90
C LEU A 696 25.11 -6.38 13.10
N THR A 697 24.79 -7.43 12.35
CA THR A 697 25.72 -8.00 11.36
C THR A 697 26.04 -6.98 10.28
N ALA A 698 25.05 -6.30 9.69
CA ALA A 698 25.30 -5.30 8.64
C ALA A 698 26.17 -4.12 9.11
N GLU A 699 25.92 -3.58 10.30
CA GLU A 699 26.72 -2.51 10.92
C GLU A 699 28.13 -3.00 11.22
N ARG A 700 28.30 -4.16 11.87
CA ARG A 700 29.65 -4.71 12.16
C ARG A 700 30.43 -5.05 10.89
N LEU A 701 29.78 -5.56 9.83
CA LEU A 701 30.41 -5.76 8.52
C LEU A 701 30.82 -4.43 7.88
N THR A 702 29.99 -3.39 8.02
CA THR A 702 30.30 -2.04 7.54
C THR A 702 31.47 -1.43 8.33
N THR A 703 31.52 -1.60 9.66
CA THR A 703 32.65 -1.18 10.50
C THR A 703 33.93 -1.93 10.12
N LEU A 704 33.88 -3.27 9.95
CA LEU A 704 35.02 -4.07 9.50
C LEU A 704 35.54 -3.64 8.12
N ALA A 705 34.68 -3.13 7.24
CA ALA A 705 35.05 -2.63 5.91
C ALA A 705 35.44 -1.14 5.86
N ALA A 706 35.07 -0.35 6.86
CA ALA A 706 35.34 1.10 6.93
C ALA A 706 36.52 1.45 7.85
N GLU A 707 36.72 0.69 8.93
CA GLU A 707 37.96 0.73 9.71
C GLU A 707 39.04 -0.06 8.97
N GLY A 708 40.24 0.52 8.84
CA GLY A 708 41.46 -0.21 8.43
C GLY A 708 41.97 -1.20 9.49
N ALA A 709 41.05 -1.87 10.20
CA ALA A 709 41.31 -2.75 11.33
C ALA A 709 41.86 -4.12 10.92
N ALA A 710 41.68 -4.49 9.64
CA ALA A 710 42.36 -5.62 8.99
C ALA A 710 43.59 -5.11 8.22
N ARG A 711 44.74 -5.76 8.40
CA ARG A 711 46.01 -5.42 7.73
C ARG A 711 46.11 -5.99 6.32
N SER A 712 45.17 -6.84 5.91
CA SER A 712 45.06 -7.41 4.57
C SER A 712 43.63 -7.87 4.28
N ASP A 713 43.27 -8.00 3.01
CA ASP A 713 41.98 -8.54 2.56
C ASP A 713 41.71 -9.94 3.14
N THR A 714 42.74 -10.76 3.31
CA THR A 714 42.66 -12.09 3.92
C THR A 714 42.21 -12.03 5.39
N GLU A 715 42.73 -11.06 6.16
CA GLU A 715 42.31 -10.85 7.55
C GLU A 715 40.88 -10.32 7.61
N LEU A 716 40.49 -9.43 6.69
CA LEU A 716 39.12 -8.93 6.58
C LEU A 716 38.12 -10.06 6.28
N VAL A 717 38.42 -10.89 5.27
CA VAL A 717 37.61 -12.07 4.92
C VAL A 717 37.54 -13.06 6.08
N HIS A 718 38.62 -13.24 6.85
CA HIS A 718 38.60 -14.11 8.02
C HIS A 718 37.68 -13.58 9.13
N ARG A 719 37.82 -12.31 9.52
CA ARG A 719 36.95 -11.68 10.54
C ARG A 719 35.48 -11.64 10.11
N ILE A 720 35.21 -11.41 8.83
CA ILE A 720 33.86 -11.50 8.24
C ILE A 720 33.32 -12.94 8.38
N ALA A 721 34.13 -13.95 8.06
CA ALA A 721 33.73 -15.35 8.17
C ALA A 721 33.53 -15.80 9.63
N GLU A 722 34.34 -15.32 10.58
CA GLU A 722 34.14 -15.55 12.02
C GLU A 722 32.84 -14.92 12.51
N LEU A 723 32.58 -13.66 12.16
CA LEU A 723 31.37 -12.95 12.55
C LEU A 723 30.10 -13.62 11.99
N LEU A 724 30.13 -14.05 10.73
CA LEU A 724 29.04 -14.80 10.10
C LEU A 724 28.90 -16.24 10.61
N ARG A 725 29.93 -16.82 11.23
CA ARG A 725 29.86 -18.13 11.92
C ARG A 725 29.28 -17.98 13.32
N ALA A 726 29.72 -17.01 14.11
CA ALA A 726 29.14 -16.68 15.41
C ALA A 726 27.63 -16.41 15.26
N ARG A 727 27.24 -15.62 14.25
CA ARG A 727 25.83 -15.34 13.96
C ARG A 727 25.01 -16.53 13.41
N ARG A 728 25.62 -17.69 13.19
CA ARG A 728 24.93 -18.97 12.93
C ARG A 728 24.85 -19.88 14.16
N GLN A 729 25.44 -19.44 15.28
CA GLN A 729 25.45 -20.12 16.57
C GLN A 729 24.57 -19.37 17.59
N ASP A 730 24.44 -18.04 17.42
CA ASP A 730 23.43 -17.16 18.04
C ASP A 730 22.10 -17.13 17.28
#